data_AF-A0A540N5D0-F1
#
_entry.id   AF-A0A540N5D0-F1
#
_cell.length_a   1.000
_cell.length_b   1.000
_cell.length_c   1.000
_cell.angle_alpha   90.00
_cell.angle_beta   90.00
_cell.angle_gamma   90.00
#
_symmetry.space_group_name_H-M   'P 1'
#
loop_
_entity.id
_entity.type
_entity.pdbx_description
1 polymer ?
#
loop_
_entity_poly.entity_id
_entity_poly.type
_entity_poly.pdbx_seq_one_letter_code
_entity_poly.pdbx_strand_id
1 'polypeptide(L)'
;MMQPRRGSVLVVAAVFATVIQAFSTANSLQEADKITRLPGQPHVNFQQYAGYVTVDEKQERSLFYYFVEAQTDPASKSLLFFGSMEFDTNNDGFSPVYIIFAEANMLYLESPAGVGFSYSANKSFYGFVNDDITGHYVPQLAQLIIQSELKFNLKAVAELIRGGPLTPACDAVANQFEREVPGHLIDQYDVTLDVCLSSVEAQSFQLRKTVKIDVCIKDETVSYLNRSDVQEALHARVTNWTTCSNGRVLEYDMKNLEKRMLPVLGDLVKSGIRVLIYSGDQDSVIPLTSTQTLVNGLAKDLGLQTNVPNRVWVQEKQVAGWTQVYSDALSYATIRGAGHEAPISKPERLLLLFTSFLRGKPLPKALTNIGHFTGNGGFNSMAEVLAVEVVFIVFFDSMTEPRRGGVVIVAAVFATVIQVFSTANSLQEAHKFTRLPGQPQVNFQQYAGYVTVDEKQERSLFYYFVEARTDPASKPLVLWLNGAQDNLEFLQRWFDEFPEYKNRDFFITGESYAGHYVPQLAQLIIQSKLKFNLKAVAIGNPLLEFNTDINSRAEYWWSHGLISDATFENLTSVCNYSEIFRQEVIRGGPLSPSCDAVANQFEREVPGDLINQYDVTLDVCLSSIEAQSFQLQKTVKIDVCIEDETVTYFNRPDVQEALHARVTNWTICSNGDQDSIIPLTSTRTLVNGLANDLGLQTNVAYRVWFEEKQVAGWTQVYSDALSYATIRGAGHKAPISQPDRSLLLFTSFLTGMPLPKA
;
A
#
# COMPACT_ATOMS: atom_id res chain seq x y z
N MET A 1 50.76 19.61 -51.10
CA MET A 1 51.95 18.77 -50.84
C MET A 1 52.79 19.45 -49.75
N MET A 2 52.65 19.04 -48.49
CA MET A 2 53.52 19.43 -47.37
C MET A 2 53.48 18.30 -46.32
N GLN A 3 54.58 18.06 -45.61
CA GLN A 3 54.73 16.95 -44.65
C GLN A 3 54.42 17.37 -43.20
N PRO A 4 53.89 16.48 -42.35
CA PRO A 4 53.89 16.66 -40.90
C PRO A 4 55.32 16.66 -40.34
N ARG A 5 55.58 17.48 -39.31
CA ARG A 5 56.90 17.53 -38.63
C ARG A 5 57.00 16.44 -37.55
N ARG A 6 58.23 15.99 -37.28
CA ARG A 6 58.59 14.90 -36.34
C ARG A 6 58.41 15.26 -34.85
N GLY A 7 57.22 15.68 -34.42
CA GLY A 7 56.92 15.94 -33.00
C GLY A 7 56.48 14.69 -32.21
N SER A 8 55.68 13.83 -32.83
CA SER A 8 54.83 12.87 -32.10
C SER A 8 55.53 11.66 -31.47
N VAL A 9 56.79 11.38 -31.83
CA VAL A 9 57.45 10.10 -31.47
C VAL A 9 57.98 10.10 -30.02
N LEU A 10 58.47 11.23 -29.51
CA LEU A 10 58.90 11.30 -28.09
C LEU A 10 57.71 11.31 -27.12
N VAL A 11 56.57 11.90 -27.51
CA VAL A 11 55.38 11.94 -26.65
C VAL A 11 54.84 10.53 -26.40
N VAL A 12 54.77 9.68 -27.44
CA VAL A 12 54.30 8.29 -27.28
C VAL A 12 55.25 7.47 -26.39
N ALA A 13 56.57 7.66 -26.52
CA ALA A 13 57.54 6.98 -25.65
C ALA A 13 57.42 7.41 -24.17
N ALA A 14 57.19 8.71 -23.92
CA ALA A 14 56.93 9.22 -22.58
C ALA A 14 55.62 8.66 -22.01
N VAL A 15 54.52 8.69 -22.78
CA VAL A 15 53.21 8.17 -22.37
C VAL A 15 53.27 6.67 -22.06
N PHE A 16 54.00 5.85 -22.82
CA PHE A 16 54.16 4.43 -22.49
C PHE A 16 54.91 4.21 -21.17
N ALA A 17 55.90 5.04 -20.84
CA ALA A 17 56.53 5.01 -19.52
C ALA A 17 55.54 5.44 -18.41
N THR A 18 54.75 6.50 -18.64
CA THR A 18 53.74 6.94 -17.67
C THR A 18 52.63 5.90 -17.47
N VAL A 19 52.22 5.17 -18.52
CA VAL A 19 51.21 4.11 -18.43
C VAL A 19 51.73 2.89 -17.67
N ILE A 20 52.99 2.46 -17.91
CA ILE A 20 53.59 1.34 -17.15
C ILE A 20 53.77 1.73 -15.67
N GLN A 21 54.13 2.99 -15.40
CA GLN A 21 54.20 3.50 -14.02
C GLN A 21 52.79 3.70 -13.41
N ALA A 22 51.78 4.05 -14.21
CA ALA A 22 50.39 4.12 -13.78
C ALA A 22 49.81 2.74 -13.44
N PHE A 23 50.22 1.65 -14.09
CA PHE A 23 49.79 0.31 -13.72
C PHE A 23 50.36 -0.17 -12.37
N SER A 24 51.52 0.34 -11.94
CA SER A 24 51.99 0.08 -10.56
C SER A 24 51.40 1.05 -9.54
N THR A 25 51.21 2.34 -9.89
CA THR A 25 50.61 3.29 -8.95
C THR A 25 49.10 3.11 -8.79
N ALA A 26 48.36 2.72 -9.84
CA ALA A 26 46.91 2.47 -9.75
C ALA A 26 46.61 1.33 -8.77
N ASN A 27 47.34 0.21 -8.85
CA ASN A 27 47.23 -0.86 -7.84
C ASN A 27 47.59 -0.35 -6.43
N SER A 28 48.58 0.54 -6.28
CA SER A 28 48.94 1.09 -4.96
C SER A 28 47.94 2.10 -4.41
N LEU A 29 47.20 2.81 -5.29
CA LEU A 29 46.15 3.76 -4.90
C LEU A 29 44.84 3.01 -4.60
N GLN A 30 44.48 2.02 -5.41
CA GLN A 30 43.33 1.15 -5.14
C GLN A 30 43.51 0.36 -3.83
N GLU A 31 44.70 -0.17 -3.53
CA GLU A 31 44.95 -0.81 -2.23
C GLU A 31 45.08 0.19 -1.06
N ALA A 32 45.34 1.48 -1.32
CA ALA A 32 45.33 2.53 -0.28
C ALA A 32 43.91 2.96 0.09
N ASP A 33 43.01 3.07 -0.89
CA ASP A 33 41.60 3.44 -0.69
C ASP A 33 40.74 2.26 -0.18
N LYS A 34 41.34 1.09 0.09
CA LYS A 34 40.65 -0.18 0.37
C LYS A 34 40.12 -0.32 1.80
N ILE A 35 38.80 -0.47 1.94
CA ILE A 35 38.12 -0.56 3.23
C ILE A 35 38.10 -2.01 3.73
N THR A 36 38.85 -2.30 4.80
CA THR A 36 38.87 -3.66 5.38
C THR A 36 37.57 -4.06 6.07
N ARG A 37 36.93 -3.12 6.80
CA ARG A 37 35.58 -3.22 7.37
C ARG A 37 35.13 -1.85 7.88
N LEU A 38 33.86 -1.50 7.74
CA LEU A 38 33.24 -0.32 8.38
C LEU A 38 32.74 -0.67 9.81
N PRO A 39 32.76 0.26 10.78
CA PRO A 39 32.34 -0.03 12.16
C PRO A 39 30.91 -0.55 12.28
N GLY A 40 30.74 -1.76 12.83
CA GLY A 40 29.43 -2.41 12.92
C GLY A 40 28.97 -3.14 11.64
N GLN A 41 29.75 -3.09 10.55
CA GLN A 41 29.48 -3.86 9.35
C GLN A 41 29.60 -5.38 9.64
N PRO A 42 28.65 -6.21 9.18
CA PRO A 42 28.76 -7.66 9.24
C PRO A 42 29.85 -8.17 8.28
N HIS A 43 30.12 -9.47 8.27
CA HIS A 43 31.11 -10.04 7.36
C HIS A 43 30.61 -10.00 5.90
N VAL A 44 31.15 -9.07 5.10
CA VAL A 44 30.88 -8.95 3.66
C VAL A 44 31.80 -9.84 2.81
N ASN A 45 31.36 -10.18 1.59
CA ASN A 45 32.05 -11.06 0.64
C ASN A 45 32.59 -10.32 -0.60
N PHE A 46 32.40 -9.00 -0.68
CA PHE A 46 32.85 -8.13 -1.77
C PHE A 46 34.06 -7.27 -1.35
N GLN A 47 34.80 -6.73 -2.32
CA GLN A 47 35.77 -5.66 -2.05
C GLN A 47 35.08 -4.29 -2.07
N GLN A 48 35.54 -3.39 -1.22
CA GLN A 48 34.97 -2.04 -1.03
C GLN A 48 36.10 -1.04 -0.82
N TYR A 49 35.93 0.16 -1.37
CA TYR A 49 36.96 1.19 -1.47
C TYR A 49 36.34 2.56 -1.26
N ALA A 50 37.02 3.47 -0.57
CA ALA A 50 36.66 4.88 -0.51
C ALA A 50 37.91 5.76 -0.37
N GLY A 51 37.80 6.96 -0.91
CA GLY A 51 38.89 7.92 -1.00
C GLY A 51 38.48 9.16 -1.77
N TYR A 52 39.48 9.86 -2.32
CA TYR A 52 39.28 11.18 -2.95
C TYR A 52 39.91 11.27 -4.34
N VAL A 53 39.10 11.61 -5.33
CA VAL A 53 39.57 11.96 -6.69
C VAL A 53 39.65 13.48 -6.82
N THR A 54 40.85 14.01 -7.01
CA THR A 54 41.05 15.44 -7.29
C THR A 54 40.71 15.74 -8.74
N VAL A 55 39.66 16.53 -8.95
CA VAL A 55 39.03 16.84 -10.25
C VAL A 55 39.28 18.28 -10.72
N ASP A 56 39.93 19.11 -9.91
CA ASP A 56 40.58 20.37 -10.33
C ASP A 56 41.66 20.74 -9.31
N GLU A 57 42.93 20.64 -9.69
CA GLU A 57 44.07 21.02 -8.84
C GLU A 57 44.11 22.53 -8.55
N LYS A 58 43.65 23.38 -9.47
CA LYS A 58 43.70 24.84 -9.34
C LYS A 58 42.60 25.40 -8.44
N GLN A 59 41.48 24.68 -8.35
CA GLN A 59 40.40 24.95 -7.41
C GLN A 59 40.46 24.03 -6.18
N GLU A 60 41.56 23.30 -6.00
CA GLU A 60 41.80 22.35 -4.89
C GLU A 60 40.57 21.46 -4.61
N ARG A 61 39.94 20.96 -5.68
CA ARG A 61 38.61 20.34 -5.69
C ARG A 61 38.73 18.82 -5.77
N SER A 62 38.31 18.14 -4.72
CA SER A 62 38.32 16.68 -4.59
C SER A 62 36.92 16.15 -4.33
N LEU A 63 36.49 15.17 -5.12
CA LEU A 63 35.24 14.45 -4.89
C LEU A 63 35.55 13.17 -4.11
N PHE A 64 34.77 12.93 -3.06
CA PHE A 64 34.71 11.68 -2.34
C PHE A 64 33.96 10.65 -3.17
N TYR A 65 34.43 9.41 -3.13
CA TYR A 65 33.77 8.28 -3.77
C TYR A 65 33.73 7.07 -2.83
N TYR A 66 32.72 6.23 -3.01
CA TYR A 66 32.64 4.91 -2.42
C TYR A 66 32.37 3.91 -3.55
N PHE A 67 33.30 2.99 -3.77
CA PHE A 67 33.23 1.98 -4.81
C PHE A 67 33.14 0.58 -4.20
N VAL A 68 32.21 -0.22 -4.71
CA VAL A 68 32.04 -1.61 -4.29
C VAL A 68 32.07 -2.53 -5.51
N GLU A 69 32.92 -3.56 -5.44
CA GLU A 69 32.98 -4.61 -6.45
C GLU A 69 31.78 -5.55 -6.33
N ALA A 70 31.33 -6.10 -7.45
CA ALA A 70 30.27 -7.09 -7.45
C ALA A 70 30.71 -8.36 -6.69
N GLN A 71 29.79 -8.95 -5.91
CA GLN A 71 30.04 -10.14 -5.09
C GLN A 71 30.50 -11.37 -5.88
N THR A 72 30.25 -11.40 -7.20
CA THR A 72 30.62 -12.50 -8.09
C THR A 72 31.14 -11.95 -9.41
N ASP A 73 32.33 -12.40 -9.81
CA ASP A 73 33.00 -12.05 -11.08
C ASP A 73 32.96 -10.55 -11.44
N PRO A 74 33.48 -9.65 -10.57
CA PRO A 74 33.39 -8.20 -10.78
C PRO A 74 34.00 -7.72 -12.10
N ALA A 75 34.96 -8.46 -12.66
CA ALA A 75 35.59 -8.16 -13.94
C ALA A 75 34.66 -8.31 -15.16
N SER A 76 33.57 -9.08 -15.07
CA SER A 76 32.56 -9.18 -16.15
C SER A 76 31.29 -8.37 -15.90
N LYS A 77 31.14 -7.82 -14.68
CA LYS A 77 29.93 -7.11 -14.23
C LYS A 77 29.96 -5.65 -14.70
N SER A 78 28.77 -5.10 -14.93
CA SER A 78 28.62 -3.69 -15.34
C SER A 78 29.03 -2.76 -14.20
N LEU A 79 29.57 -1.58 -14.52
CA LEU A 79 29.71 -0.48 -13.56
C LEU A 79 28.41 0.33 -13.55
N LEU A 80 27.82 0.49 -12.37
CA LEU A 80 26.62 1.26 -12.11
C LEU A 80 26.99 2.49 -11.26
N PHE A 81 26.50 3.66 -11.64
CA PHE A 81 26.83 4.94 -11.00
C PHE A 81 25.62 5.48 -10.24
N PHE A 82 25.84 5.92 -8.99
CA PHE A 82 24.83 6.59 -8.15
C PHE A 82 25.38 7.94 -7.67
N GLY A 83 24.56 8.99 -7.75
CA GLY A 83 24.93 10.36 -7.35
C GLY A 83 24.75 10.68 -5.85
N SER A 84 24.13 9.76 -5.11
CA SER A 84 23.78 9.86 -3.69
C SER A 84 24.19 8.59 -2.97
N MET A 85 24.68 8.69 -1.73
CA MET A 85 25.02 7.54 -0.89
C MET A 85 23.87 7.23 0.07
N GLU A 86 23.30 6.03 -0.04
CA GLU A 86 22.19 5.53 0.77
C GLU A 86 22.68 4.49 1.78
N PHE A 87 22.59 4.80 3.08
CA PHE A 87 22.90 3.85 4.16
C PHE A 87 21.71 3.72 5.13
N ASP A 88 21.13 2.53 5.16
CA ASP A 88 20.31 2.03 6.27
C ASP A 88 21.20 1.25 7.26
N THR A 89 20.93 1.42 8.55
CA THR A 89 21.66 0.89 9.71
C THR A 89 20.82 -0.02 10.62
N ASN A 90 19.52 -0.16 10.38
CA ASN A 90 18.57 -0.64 11.40
C ASN A 90 18.44 -2.18 11.52
N ASN A 91 19.06 -2.96 10.63
CA ASN A 91 18.84 -4.42 10.52
C ASN A 91 20.12 -5.27 10.64
N ASP A 92 20.83 -5.17 11.77
CA ASP A 92 22.04 -5.96 12.12
C ASP A 92 23.14 -5.96 11.02
N GLY A 93 23.09 -4.95 10.15
CA GLY A 93 23.68 -5.00 8.84
C GLY A 93 23.37 -3.73 8.06
N PHE A 94 24.31 -3.36 7.20
CA PHE A 94 24.16 -2.25 6.27
C PHE A 94 23.13 -2.59 5.18
N SER A 95 22.27 -1.61 4.89
CA SER A 95 21.45 -1.39 3.69
C SER A 95 21.07 -2.59 2.79
N PRO A 96 19.75 -2.81 2.54
CA PRO A 96 19.26 -3.74 1.52
C PRO A 96 19.82 -3.53 0.10
N VAL A 97 20.37 -2.35 -0.21
CA VAL A 97 21.03 -2.04 -1.49
C VAL A 97 22.20 -2.99 -1.80
N TYR A 98 22.76 -3.69 -0.80
CA TYR A 98 23.74 -4.76 -0.98
C TYR A 98 23.33 -5.86 -1.98
N ILE A 99 22.04 -6.09 -2.21
CA ILE A 99 21.61 -7.08 -3.21
C ILE A 99 21.92 -6.64 -4.65
N ILE A 100 22.06 -5.34 -4.92
CA ILE A 100 22.45 -4.82 -6.23
C ILE A 100 23.92 -5.15 -6.54
N PHE A 101 24.76 -5.30 -5.51
CA PHE A 101 26.15 -5.75 -5.66
C PHE A 101 26.24 -7.22 -6.14
N ALA A 102 25.14 -7.97 -6.18
CA ALA A 102 25.13 -9.27 -6.84
C ALA A 102 25.25 -9.14 -8.38
N GLU A 103 24.91 -7.99 -8.98
CA GLU A 103 24.71 -7.84 -10.43
C GLU A 103 25.46 -6.66 -11.09
N ALA A 104 25.94 -5.69 -10.31
CA ALA A 104 26.82 -4.63 -10.78
C ALA A 104 27.94 -4.32 -9.78
N ASN A 105 29.07 -3.82 -10.28
CA ASN A 105 29.98 -3.02 -9.48
C ASN A 105 29.32 -1.65 -9.29
N MET A 106 29.35 -1.06 -8.09
CA MET A 106 28.68 0.20 -7.80
C MET A 106 29.67 1.29 -7.41
N LEU A 107 29.60 2.43 -8.10
CA LEU A 107 30.35 3.65 -7.79
C LEU A 107 29.37 4.73 -7.33
N TYR A 108 29.45 5.07 -6.06
CA TYR A 108 28.82 6.24 -5.49
C TYR A 108 29.79 7.43 -5.57
N LEU A 109 29.28 8.60 -5.98
CA LEU A 109 30.06 9.84 -6.08
C LEU A 109 29.27 11.02 -5.52
N GLU A 110 29.58 11.44 -4.31
CA GLU A 110 28.98 12.64 -3.71
C GLU A 110 29.43 13.88 -4.49
N SER A 111 28.50 14.57 -5.15
CA SER A 111 28.85 15.70 -6.02
C SER A 111 27.75 16.78 -6.05
N PRO A 112 28.09 18.08 -6.24
CA PRO A 112 29.44 18.64 -6.39
C PRO A 112 30.28 18.62 -5.10
N ALA A 113 31.51 19.12 -5.19
CA ALA A 113 32.33 19.41 -4.02
C ALA A 113 31.57 20.31 -3.01
N GLY A 114 31.56 19.89 -1.75
CA GLY A 114 30.75 20.41 -0.65
C GLY A 114 29.54 19.54 -0.30
N VAL A 115 29.10 18.63 -1.18
CA VAL A 115 28.11 17.59 -0.84
C VAL A 115 28.81 16.46 -0.08
N GLY A 116 28.25 16.08 1.07
CA GLY A 116 28.76 15.00 1.91
C GLY A 116 30.21 15.20 2.36
N PHE A 117 31.08 14.25 2.00
CA PHE A 117 32.52 14.27 2.27
C PHE A 117 33.35 14.99 1.19
N SER A 118 32.78 15.26 0.01
CA SER A 118 33.45 15.96 -1.10
C SER A 118 33.74 17.42 -0.76
N TYR A 119 34.86 17.98 -1.22
CA TYR A 119 35.27 19.34 -0.87
C TYR A 119 36.11 20.05 -1.93
N SER A 120 36.05 21.38 -1.95
CA SER A 120 37.13 22.25 -2.39
C SER A 120 37.80 22.88 -1.16
N ALA A 121 39.14 22.89 -1.14
CA ALA A 121 39.89 23.62 -0.12
C ALA A 121 39.98 25.13 -0.43
N ASN A 122 39.93 25.50 -1.71
CA ASN A 122 39.75 26.88 -2.13
C ASN A 122 38.32 27.36 -1.84
N LYS A 123 38.15 28.07 -0.72
CA LYS A 123 36.84 28.60 -0.29
C LYS A 123 36.17 29.55 -1.30
N SER A 124 36.88 30.12 -2.29
CA SER A 124 36.22 30.94 -3.31
C SER A 124 35.38 30.12 -4.30
N PHE A 125 35.63 28.81 -4.43
CA PHE A 125 34.88 27.89 -5.30
C PHE A 125 33.37 27.95 -5.00
N TYR A 126 32.99 27.80 -3.74
CA TYR A 126 31.58 27.79 -3.31
C TYR A 126 30.84 29.11 -3.57
N GLY A 127 31.55 30.22 -3.82
CA GLY A 127 30.94 31.51 -4.16
C GLY A 127 30.36 31.59 -5.57
N PHE A 128 30.47 30.53 -6.37
CA PHE A 128 29.92 30.47 -7.73
C PHE A 128 29.33 29.11 -8.13
N VAL A 129 29.13 28.17 -7.19
CA VAL A 129 28.55 26.84 -7.49
C VAL A 129 27.04 26.95 -7.70
N ASN A 130 26.61 26.74 -8.95
CA ASN A 130 25.22 26.73 -9.38
C ASN A 130 24.94 25.58 -10.37
N ASP A 131 23.67 25.40 -10.74
CA ASP A 131 23.23 24.30 -11.61
C ASP A 131 23.86 24.28 -13.00
N ASP A 132 24.26 25.45 -13.55
CA ASP A 132 24.91 25.52 -14.86
C ASP A 132 26.37 25.00 -14.80
N ILE A 133 26.98 24.92 -13.61
CA ILE A 133 28.29 24.29 -13.38
C ILE A 133 28.16 22.81 -13.00
N THR A 134 27.11 22.41 -12.28
CA THR A 134 26.92 21.02 -11.83
C THR A 134 26.20 20.15 -12.85
N GLY A 135 25.33 20.75 -13.67
CA GLY A 135 24.49 20.10 -14.67
C GLY A 135 23.27 19.41 -14.07
N HIS A 136 22.22 19.25 -14.87
CA HIS A 136 21.07 18.42 -14.50
C HIS A 136 21.46 16.95 -14.66
N TYR A 137 21.81 16.35 -13.51
CA TYR A 137 22.97 15.48 -13.30
C TYR A 137 23.16 14.24 -14.19
N VAL A 138 22.16 13.80 -14.96
CA VAL A 138 22.29 12.59 -15.78
C VAL A 138 22.01 12.77 -17.27
N PRO A 139 20.88 13.34 -17.75
CA PRO A 139 20.68 13.42 -19.20
C PRO A 139 21.72 14.35 -19.87
N GLN A 140 22.06 15.48 -19.23
CA GLN A 140 23.13 16.37 -19.69
C GLN A 140 24.51 15.74 -19.53
N LEU A 141 24.79 15.03 -18.43
CA LEU A 141 26.05 14.30 -18.25
C LEU A 141 26.23 13.22 -19.34
N ALA A 142 25.19 12.46 -19.65
CA ALA A 142 25.19 11.49 -20.74
C ALA A 142 25.40 12.17 -22.11
N GLN A 143 24.78 13.33 -22.36
CA GLN A 143 25.00 14.10 -23.59
C GLN A 143 26.45 14.60 -23.71
N LEU A 144 27.06 15.07 -22.61
CA LEU A 144 28.48 15.47 -22.56
C LEU A 144 29.42 14.27 -22.76
N ILE A 145 29.09 13.10 -22.21
CA ILE A 145 29.86 11.85 -22.41
C ILE A 145 29.80 11.44 -23.89
N ILE A 146 28.64 11.49 -24.55
CA ILE A 146 28.48 11.19 -25.99
C ILE A 146 29.27 12.16 -26.88
N GLN A 147 29.42 13.42 -26.44
CA GLN A 147 30.23 14.43 -27.13
C GLN A 147 31.75 14.26 -26.89
N SER A 148 32.15 13.38 -25.97
CA SER A 148 33.55 13.03 -25.69
C SER A 148 33.96 11.75 -26.42
N GLU A 149 35.26 11.53 -26.62
CA GLU A 149 35.77 10.27 -27.20
C GLU A 149 35.75 9.08 -26.21
N LEU A 150 35.20 9.26 -25.00
CA LEU A 150 35.16 8.26 -23.93
C LEU A 150 33.84 7.47 -23.94
N LYS A 151 33.92 6.15 -24.15
CA LYS A 151 32.75 5.27 -24.28
C LYS A 151 32.23 4.75 -22.94
N PHE A 152 31.22 5.42 -22.37
CA PHE A 152 30.47 4.97 -21.18
C PHE A 152 28.95 5.06 -21.41
N ASN A 153 28.13 4.49 -20.52
CA ASN A 153 26.69 4.21 -20.73
C ASN A 153 25.93 4.31 -19.38
N LEU A 154 25.01 5.27 -19.18
CA LEU A 154 24.62 5.77 -17.82
C LEU A 154 23.15 6.24 -17.62
N LYS A 155 22.65 6.29 -16.36
CA LYS A 155 21.27 6.65 -15.89
C LYS A 155 21.22 7.05 -14.38
N ALA A 156 20.17 7.64 -13.76
CA ALA A 156 19.17 8.68 -14.17
C ALA A 156 18.22 9.05 -12.97
N VAL A 157 18.31 10.26 -12.36
CA VAL A 157 17.46 10.75 -11.22
C VAL A 157 17.34 12.32 -11.22
N ALA A 158 16.34 12.91 -10.53
CA ALA A 158 16.18 14.37 -10.23
C ALA A 158 15.24 14.65 -9.01
N GLU A 159 15.27 15.86 -8.40
CA GLU A 159 14.42 16.27 -7.24
C GLU A 159 13.99 17.79 -7.26
N LEU A 160 13.45 18.35 -6.15
CA LEU A 160 12.38 19.39 -6.10
C LEU A 160 12.79 20.90 -5.97
N ILE A 161 11.79 21.79 -5.72
CA ILE A 161 11.77 23.25 -5.98
C ILE A 161 11.49 24.09 -4.71
N ARG A 162 11.98 25.34 -4.66
CA ARG A 162 11.40 26.44 -3.84
C ARG A 162 11.12 27.69 -4.69
N GLY A 163 9.93 28.27 -4.53
CA GLY A 163 9.49 29.45 -5.29
C GLY A 163 9.80 30.81 -4.63
N GLY A 164 9.68 31.88 -5.41
CA GLY A 164 9.66 33.26 -4.91
C GLY A 164 8.33 33.66 -4.25
N PRO A 165 8.15 34.95 -3.87
CA PRO A 165 6.94 35.41 -3.20
C PRO A 165 5.68 35.20 -4.05
N LEU A 166 4.71 34.50 -3.49
CA LEU A 166 3.46 34.14 -4.15
C LEU A 166 2.55 35.36 -4.36
N THR A 167 1.70 35.32 -5.39
CA THR A 167 0.58 36.27 -5.51
C THR A 167 -0.42 36.03 -4.37
N PRO A 168 -1.23 37.01 -3.93
CA PRO A 168 -2.20 36.79 -2.85
C PRO A 168 -3.20 35.64 -3.09
N ALA A 169 -3.49 35.32 -4.36
CA ALA A 169 -4.32 34.15 -4.71
C ALA A 169 -3.53 32.84 -4.56
N CYS A 170 -2.29 32.79 -5.06
CA CYS A 170 -1.41 31.62 -4.89
C CYS A 170 -1.05 31.39 -3.42
N ASP A 171 -0.84 32.46 -2.65
CA ASP A 171 -0.59 32.43 -1.21
C ASP A 171 -1.81 31.92 -0.44
N ALA A 172 -3.03 32.39 -0.77
CA ALA A 172 -4.25 31.85 -0.18
C ALA A 172 -4.43 30.35 -0.45
N VAL A 173 -4.10 29.88 -1.66
CA VAL A 173 -4.14 28.46 -2.05
C VAL A 173 -3.03 27.65 -1.38
N ALA A 174 -1.79 28.14 -1.31
CA ALA A 174 -0.69 27.46 -0.63
C ALA A 174 -0.94 27.35 0.88
N ASN A 175 -1.40 28.42 1.52
CA ASN A 175 -1.83 28.39 2.92
C ASN A 175 -3.07 27.50 3.13
N GLN A 176 -3.91 27.26 2.12
CA GLN A 176 -4.99 26.26 2.18
C GLN A 176 -4.42 24.84 2.10
N PHE A 177 -3.52 24.58 1.15
CA PHE A 177 -2.84 23.29 1.01
C PHE A 177 -2.11 22.88 2.30
N GLU A 178 -1.31 23.76 2.91
CA GLU A 178 -0.60 23.47 4.18
C GLU A 178 -1.56 23.22 5.37
N ARG A 179 -2.83 23.64 5.30
CA ARG A 179 -3.87 23.31 6.30
C ARG A 179 -4.60 22.00 6.01
N GLU A 180 -4.65 21.57 4.74
CA GLU A 180 -5.33 20.36 4.29
C GLU A 180 -4.39 19.15 4.09
N VAL A 181 -3.09 19.42 3.92
CA VAL A 181 -2.00 18.46 3.68
C VAL A 181 -0.72 19.00 4.37
N PRO A 182 -0.66 19.07 5.71
CA PRO A 182 0.53 19.59 6.42
C PRO A 182 1.74 18.67 6.19
N GLY A 183 2.72 19.12 5.40
CA GLY A 183 3.87 18.33 4.94
C GLY A 183 4.90 17.90 6.00
N HIS A 184 4.55 18.04 7.29
CA HIS A 184 5.31 17.54 8.43
C HIS A 184 4.55 16.46 9.24
N LEU A 185 3.32 16.10 8.82
CA LEU A 185 2.44 15.09 9.43
C LEU A 185 1.91 14.06 8.40
N ILE A 186 2.37 14.17 7.15
CA ILE A 186 2.23 13.20 6.06
C ILE A 186 3.60 13.09 5.39
N ASP A 187 4.10 11.88 5.15
CA ASP A 187 5.31 11.69 4.36
C ASP A 187 4.96 11.85 2.87
N GLN A 188 5.73 12.69 2.17
CA GLN A 188 5.51 12.97 0.75
C GLN A 188 6.26 11.99 -0.15
N TYR A 189 7.32 11.35 0.36
CA TYR A 189 8.14 10.38 -0.35
C TYR A 189 7.50 8.97 -0.34
N ASP A 190 6.68 8.65 0.67
CA ASP A 190 5.74 7.52 0.66
C ASP A 190 4.46 7.87 1.44
N VAL A 191 3.35 8.12 0.73
CA VAL A 191 2.09 8.58 1.34
C VAL A 191 1.40 7.55 2.26
N THR A 192 1.79 6.28 2.20
CA THR A 192 1.20 5.20 3.01
C THR A 192 1.81 5.12 4.40
N LEU A 193 3.08 5.52 4.55
CA LEU A 193 3.82 5.44 5.80
C LEU A 193 3.45 6.58 6.76
N ASP A 194 3.61 6.32 8.06
CA ASP A 194 3.50 7.35 9.09
C ASP A 194 4.78 8.19 9.13
N VAL A 195 4.66 9.51 9.35
CA VAL A 195 5.84 10.39 9.41
C VAL A 195 6.73 9.94 10.56
N CYS A 196 8.00 9.67 10.24
CA CYS A 196 8.94 9.28 11.26
C CYS A 196 9.13 10.39 12.31
N LEU A 197 8.94 10.04 13.58
CA LEU A 197 9.08 10.96 14.71
C LEU A 197 10.55 11.18 15.03
N SER A 198 10.91 12.42 15.35
CA SER A 198 12.28 12.73 15.79
C SER A 198 12.67 11.89 17.01
N SER A 199 13.96 11.55 17.14
CA SER A 199 14.46 10.66 18.19
C SER A 199 14.03 11.04 19.62
N VAL A 200 13.89 12.34 19.93
CA VAL A 200 13.37 12.84 21.22
C VAL A 200 11.87 12.60 21.39
N GLU A 201 11.09 12.74 20.33
CA GLU A 201 9.65 12.49 20.35
C GLU A 201 9.33 11.00 20.43
N ALA A 202 10.05 10.15 19.69
CA ALA A 202 9.98 8.70 19.79
C ALA A 202 10.25 8.21 21.23
N GLN A 203 11.31 8.71 21.87
CA GLN A 203 11.61 8.43 23.28
C GLN A 203 10.48 8.88 24.22
N SER A 204 9.87 10.04 23.98
CA SER A 204 8.73 10.52 24.79
C SER A 204 7.48 9.63 24.67
N PHE A 205 7.36 8.89 23.56
CA PHE A 205 6.25 8.01 23.23
C PHE A 205 6.45 6.59 23.76
N GLN A 206 7.69 6.10 23.73
CA GLN A 206 8.12 4.82 24.31
C GLN A 206 7.89 4.76 25.84
N LEU A 207 7.86 5.91 26.50
CA LEU A 207 7.46 6.06 27.92
C LEU A 207 5.94 5.97 28.16
N ARG A 208 5.11 5.92 27.10
CA ARG A 208 3.63 5.88 27.17
C ARG A 208 3.03 4.57 26.64
N LYS A 209 3.62 3.96 25.62
CA LYS A 209 3.22 2.66 25.05
C LYS A 209 4.45 1.74 24.99
N THR A 210 4.32 0.50 25.44
CA THR A 210 5.37 -0.55 25.30
C THR A 210 5.39 -1.11 23.87
N VAL A 211 5.81 -0.27 22.92
CA VAL A 211 5.92 -0.57 21.49
C VAL A 211 7.36 -0.30 21.04
N LYS A 212 7.92 -1.14 20.15
CA LYS A 212 9.17 -0.82 19.45
C LYS A 212 8.84 0.23 18.38
N ILE A 213 9.30 1.45 18.60
CA ILE A 213 9.17 2.54 17.62
C ILE A 213 10.46 2.57 16.80
N ASP A 214 10.33 2.62 15.48
CA ASP A 214 11.48 2.80 14.59
C ASP A 214 11.96 4.25 14.62
N VAL A 215 13.27 4.44 14.52
CA VAL A 215 13.92 5.75 14.47
C VAL A 215 14.28 6.06 13.01
N CYS A 216 14.27 7.33 12.66
CA CYS A 216 14.36 7.73 11.26
C CYS A 216 15.70 7.32 10.67
N ILE A 217 15.67 6.52 9.61
CA ILE A 217 16.88 6.06 8.90
C ILE A 217 17.82 7.24 8.66
N LYS A 218 17.29 8.40 8.24
CA LYS A 218 18.03 9.65 8.06
C LYS A 218 18.77 10.17 9.30
N ASP A 219 18.14 10.14 10.48
CA ASP A 219 18.78 10.51 11.76
C ASP A 219 19.92 9.53 12.08
N GLU A 220 19.72 8.24 11.80
CA GLU A 220 20.75 7.22 12.01
C GLU A 220 21.89 7.30 11.01
N THR A 221 21.64 7.51 9.71
CA THR A 221 22.65 7.74 8.68
C THR A 221 23.54 8.92 9.07
N VAL A 222 22.92 10.03 9.50
CA VAL A 222 23.65 11.23 9.99
C VAL A 222 24.43 10.92 11.27
N SER A 223 23.85 10.21 12.23
CA SER A 223 24.55 9.80 13.46
C SER A 223 25.76 8.90 13.16
N TYR A 224 25.57 7.91 12.27
CA TYR A 224 26.56 6.91 11.89
C TYR A 224 27.73 7.52 11.12
N LEU A 225 27.45 8.28 10.05
CA LEU A 225 28.48 8.91 9.22
C LEU A 225 29.21 10.06 9.91
N ASN A 226 28.74 10.55 11.06
CA ASN A 226 29.45 11.53 11.89
C ASN A 226 30.33 10.91 12.99
N ARG A 227 30.40 9.58 13.10
CA ARG A 227 31.35 8.92 13.99
C ARG A 227 32.77 9.01 13.41
N SER A 228 33.74 9.32 14.26
CA SER A 228 35.15 9.43 13.84
C SER A 228 35.72 8.11 13.30
N ASP A 229 35.34 6.97 13.90
CA ASP A 229 35.80 5.65 13.46
C ASP A 229 35.21 5.22 12.10
N VAL A 230 34.02 5.76 11.76
CA VAL A 230 33.38 5.54 10.45
C VAL A 230 34.03 6.39 9.38
N GLN A 231 34.29 7.67 9.66
CA GLN A 231 34.97 8.56 8.72
C GLN A 231 36.43 8.11 8.48
N GLU A 232 37.14 7.65 9.52
CA GLU A 232 38.47 7.05 9.40
C GLU A 232 38.46 5.78 8.53
N ALA A 233 37.50 4.86 8.76
CA ALA A 233 37.36 3.64 7.96
C ALA A 233 36.90 3.88 6.51
N LEU A 234 36.27 5.02 6.22
CA LEU A 234 35.94 5.48 4.86
C LEU A 234 37.08 6.28 4.21
N HIS A 235 38.21 6.48 4.89
CA HIS A 235 39.29 7.40 4.49
C HIS A 235 38.81 8.85 4.23
N ALA A 236 37.66 9.21 4.79
CA ALA A 236 37.04 10.52 4.66
C ALA A 236 37.72 11.55 5.56
N ARG A 237 37.71 12.82 5.15
CA ARG A 237 38.19 13.91 6.00
C ARG A 237 37.18 14.20 7.11
N VAL A 238 37.68 14.37 8.34
CA VAL A 238 36.85 14.70 9.52
C VAL A 238 35.96 15.92 9.24
N THR A 239 34.65 15.69 9.20
CA THR A 239 33.63 16.68 8.82
C THR A 239 32.32 16.44 9.57
N ASN A 240 31.39 17.39 9.47
CA ASN A 240 30.00 17.21 9.89
C ASN A 240 29.15 16.85 8.66
N TRP A 241 28.97 15.55 8.40
CA TRP A 241 28.24 15.02 7.26
C TRP A 241 26.73 15.20 7.43
N THR A 242 26.02 15.54 6.36
CA THR A 242 24.55 15.71 6.35
C THR A 242 23.98 15.26 5.00
N THR A 243 22.87 14.52 5.01
CA THR A 243 22.19 13.97 3.82
C THR A 243 21.94 15.00 2.72
N CYS A 244 21.57 16.22 3.12
CA CYS A 244 21.24 17.32 2.21
C CYS A 244 22.02 18.56 2.63
N SER A 245 22.71 19.23 1.69
CA SER A 245 23.51 20.43 1.99
C SER A 245 22.65 21.68 2.28
N ASN A 246 21.33 21.62 2.04
CA ASN A 246 20.34 22.63 2.37
C ASN A 246 20.72 24.06 1.92
N GLY A 247 21.21 24.19 0.68
CA GLY A 247 21.61 25.47 0.08
C GLY A 247 22.95 26.03 0.54
N ARG A 248 23.70 25.34 1.42
CA ARG A 248 25.01 25.81 1.94
C ARG A 248 26.16 25.77 0.93
N VAL A 249 25.95 25.11 -0.21
CA VAL A 249 27.01 24.66 -1.15
C VAL A 249 26.61 24.83 -2.60
N LEU A 250 25.33 24.59 -2.92
CA LEU A 250 24.75 24.74 -4.24
C LEU A 250 23.47 25.57 -4.08
N GLU A 251 23.48 26.77 -4.65
CA GLU A 251 22.25 27.57 -4.82
C GLU A 251 21.66 27.21 -6.19
N TYR A 252 20.59 26.41 -6.17
CA TYR A 252 19.82 26.07 -7.36
C TYR A 252 19.11 27.32 -7.90
N ASP A 253 19.23 27.66 -9.19
CA ASP A 253 18.30 28.62 -9.80
C ASP A 253 17.01 27.88 -10.08
N MET A 254 16.00 28.16 -9.26
CA MET A 254 14.76 27.40 -9.21
C MET A 254 13.95 27.49 -10.53
N LYS A 255 14.29 28.44 -11.43
CA LYS A 255 13.80 28.47 -12.83
C LYS A 255 14.28 27.29 -13.67
N ASN A 256 15.37 26.64 -13.28
CA ASN A 256 15.95 25.53 -14.03
C ASN A 256 15.05 24.30 -14.07
N LEU A 257 14.07 24.18 -13.18
CA LEU A 257 13.06 23.13 -13.25
C LEU A 257 12.03 23.35 -14.37
N GLU A 258 12.02 24.54 -15.01
CA GLU A 258 11.35 24.78 -16.29
C GLU A 258 12.18 24.28 -17.50
N LYS A 259 13.49 23.98 -17.33
CA LYS A 259 14.34 23.40 -18.40
C LYS A 259 13.92 21.94 -18.64
N ARG A 260 12.98 21.73 -19.57
CA ARG A 260 12.48 20.39 -19.94
C ARG A 260 13.62 19.46 -20.41
N MET A 261 13.80 18.34 -19.70
CA MET A 261 14.85 17.35 -20.01
C MET A 261 14.45 16.31 -21.07
N LEU A 262 13.17 16.26 -21.47
CA LEU A 262 12.66 15.33 -22.51
C LEU A 262 13.42 15.37 -23.84
N PRO A 263 13.83 16.53 -24.41
CA PRO A 263 14.60 16.55 -25.66
C PRO A 263 15.94 15.82 -25.52
N VAL A 264 16.61 15.98 -24.36
CA VAL A 264 17.90 15.33 -24.09
C VAL A 264 17.71 13.82 -23.99
N LEU A 265 16.69 13.35 -23.25
CA LEU A 265 16.32 11.93 -23.21
C LEU A 265 16.00 11.36 -24.60
N GLY A 266 15.30 12.13 -25.44
CA GLY A 266 15.03 11.76 -26.83
C GLY A 266 16.29 11.65 -27.69
N ASP A 267 17.29 12.49 -27.48
CA ASP A 267 18.58 12.40 -28.19
C ASP A 267 19.44 11.22 -27.72
N LEU A 268 19.34 10.80 -26.45
CA LEU A 268 19.93 9.54 -25.98
C LEU A 268 19.30 8.34 -26.71
N VAL A 269 17.97 8.29 -26.80
CA VAL A 269 17.23 7.22 -27.49
C VAL A 269 17.59 7.17 -28.98
N LYS A 270 17.63 8.32 -29.68
CA LYS A 270 18.08 8.41 -31.08
C LYS A 270 19.53 7.95 -31.28
N SER A 271 20.38 8.09 -30.26
CA SER A 271 21.78 7.65 -30.27
C SER A 271 21.93 6.14 -30.04
N GLY A 272 20.83 5.38 -29.91
CA GLY A 272 20.84 3.94 -29.67
C GLY A 272 21.07 3.53 -28.21
N ILE A 273 21.02 4.49 -27.27
CA ILE A 273 21.13 4.20 -25.84
C ILE A 273 19.75 3.80 -25.31
N ARG A 274 19.64 2.57 -24.81
CA ARG A 274 18.39 2.05 -24.21
C ARG A 274 18.08 2.80 -22.91
N VAL A 275 17.08 3.68 -22.91
CA VAL A 275 16.59 4.41 -21.73
C VAL A 275 15.61 3.55 -20.94
N LEU A 276 15.67 3.64 -19.60
CA LEU A 276 14.73 3.06 -18.65
C LEU A 276 14.43 4.17 -17.65
N ILE A 277 13.15 4.45 -17.47
CA ILE A 277 12.61 5.34 -16.44
C ILE A 277 11.75 4.46 -15.54
N TYR A 278 11.78 4.70 -14.24
CA TYR A 278 10.98 3.96 -13.28
C TYR A 278 10.46 4.88 -12.18
N SER A 279 9.35 4.48 -11.55
CA SER A 279 8.73 5.20 -10.45
C SER A 279 8.26 4.22 -9.37
N GLY A 280 8.38 4.61 -8.11
CA GLY A 280 7.54 4.06 -7.07
C GLY A 280 6.09 4.52 -7.25
N ASP A 281 5.14 3.73 -6.75
CA ASP A 281 3.71 4.03 -6.85
C ASP A 281 3.15 4.81 -5.65
N GLN A 282 3.91 4.96 -4.56
CA GLN A 282 3.57 5.78 -3.38
C GLN A 282 4.27 7.15 -3.36
N ASP A 283 5.10 7.44 -4.38
CA ASP A 283 5.79 8.72 -4.54
C ASP A 283 4.79 9.85 -4.88
N SER A 284 4.67 10.86 -4.01
CA SER A 284 3.91 12.09 -4.29
C SER A 284 4.79 13.30 -4.64
N VAL A 285 6.11 13.17 -4.51
CA VAL A 285 7.12 14.19 -4.89
C VAL A 285 7.24 14.26 -6.41
N ILE A 286 7.35 13.11 -7.08
CA ILE A 286 7.33 12.96 -8.54
C ILE A 286 6.32 11.87 -8.94
N PRO A 287 4.99 12.16 -8.91
CA PRO A 287 3.96 11.15 -9.11
C PRO A 287 4.10 10.35 -10.40
N LEU A 288 3.92 9.03 -10.29
CA LEU A 288 4.05 8.08 -11.40
C LEU A 288 3.22 8.48 -12.63
N THR A 289 2.05 9.10 -12.44
CA THR A 289 1.12 9.50 -13.51
C THR A 289 1.70 10.61 -14.38
N SER A 290 2.45 11.55 -13.78
CA SER A 290 3.23 12.56 -14.49
C SER A 290 4.33 11.89 -15.32
N THR A 291 5.11 11.00 -14.68
CA THR A 291 6.21 10.27 -15.34
C THR A 291 5.72 9.42 -16.51
N GLN A 292 4.64 8.66 -16.34
CA GLN A 292 3.95 7.89 -17.38
C GLN A 292 3.54 8.79 -18.54
N THR A 293 2.80 9.88 -18.29
CA THR A 293 2.36 10.83 -19.32
C THR A 293 3.55 11.40 -20.11
N LEU A 294 4.64 11.76 -19.43
CA LEU A 294 5.84 12.32 -20.04
C LEU A 294 6.62 11.29 -20.88
N VAL A 295 6.70 10.03 -20.45
CA VAL A 295 7.31 8.94 -21.25
C VAL A 295 6.45 8.60 -22.47
N ASN A 296 5.13 8.51 -22.30
CA ASN A 296 4.19 8.18 -23.36
C ASN A 296 4.18 9.27 -24.45
N GLY A 297 4.25 10.54 -24.03
CA GLY A 297 4.49 11.69 -24.92
C GLY A 297 5.83 11.59 -25.66
N LEU A 298 6.93 11.32 -24.96
CA LEU A 298 8.25 11.18 -25.59
C LEU A 298 8.31 10.03 -26.60
N ALA A 299 7.70 8.88 -26.30
CA ALA A 299 7.63 7.75 -27.22
C ALA A 299 6.87 8.11 -28.51
N LYS A 300 5.77 8.86 -28.38
CA LYS A 300 4.94 9.36 -29.49
C LYS A 300 5.69 10.40 -30.34
N ASP A 301 6.35 11.37 -29.72
CA ASP A 301 7.17 12.40 -30.39
C ASP A 301 8.35 11.80 -31.17
N LEU A 302 8.89 10.67 -30.70
CA LEU A 302 9.95 9.89 -31.36
C LEU A 302 9.43 8.86 -32.38
N GLY A 303 8.11 8.68 -32.50
CA GLY A 303 7.49 7.69 -33.41
C GLY A 303 7.70 6.23 -33.02
N LEU A 304 8.08 5.95 -31.77
CA LEU A 304 8.41 4.60 -31.30
C LEU A 304 7.15 3.72 -31.25
N GLN A 305 7.29 2.49 -31.75
CA GLN A 305 6.24 1.47 -31.64
C GLN A 305 6.26 0.83 -30.25
N THR A 306 5.09 0.49 -29.73
CA THR A 306 4.92 -0.17 -28.43
C THR A 306 5.16 -1.67 -28.58
N ASN A 307 6.42 -2.11 -28.41
CA ASN A 307 6.84 -3.51 -28.55
C ASN A 307 6.30 -4.37 -27.39
N VAL A 308 6.17 -3.78 -26.21
CA VAL A 308 5.49 -4.35 -25.03
C VAL A 308 4.44 -3.34 -24.60
N PRO A 309 3.13 -3.61 -24.74
CA PRO A 309 2.09 -2.79 -24.12
C PRO A 309 2.25 -2.82 -22.60
N ASN A 310 1.67 -1.85 -21.90
CA ASN A 310 1.68 -1.90 -20.44
C ASN A 310 1.12 -3.25 -19.97
N ARG A 311 1.84 -3.88 -19.05
CA ARG A 311 1.51 -5.22 -18.54
C ARG A 311 2.09 -5.40 -17.15
N VAL A 312 1.43 -6.22 -16.36
CA VAL A 312 1.90 -6.60 -15.04
C VAL A 312 3.19 -7.46 -15.11
N TRP A 313 4.06 -7.30 -14.11
CA TRP A 313 5.17 -8.22 -13.85
C TRP A 313 5.16 -8.74 -12.41
N VAL A 314 5.68 -9.96 -12.26
CA VAL A 314 5.45 -10.81 -11.10
C VAL A 314 6.77 -11.30 -10.52
N GLN A 315 6.87 -11.30 -9.19
CA GLN A 315 7.98 -11.84 -8.41
C GLN A 315 7.42 -12.68 -7.27
N GLU A 316 7.87 -13.93 -7.13
CA GLU A 316 7.41 -14.86 -6.08
C GLU A 316 5.87 -14.97 -5.99
N LYS A 317 5.22 -15.04 -7.17
CA LYS A 317 3.76 -14.99 -7.42
C LYS A 317 3.08 -13.63 -7.15
N GLN A 318 3.73 -12.68 -6.51
CA GLN A 318 3.17 -11.35 -6.22
C GLN A 318 3.39 -10.36 -7.35
N VAL A 319 2.45 -9.44 -7.53
CA VAL A 319 2.61 -8.32 -8.47
C VAL A 319 3.62 -7.33 -7.92
N ALA A 320 4.72 -7.20 -8.64
CA ALA A 320 5.83 -6.33 -8.31
C ALA A 320 5.76 -4.98 -9.05
N GLY A 321 4.86 -4.84 -10.03
CA GLY A 321 4.55 -3.58 -10.72
C GLY A 321 4.12 -3.79 -12.18
N TRP A 322 4.26 -2.75 -13.00
CA TRP A 322 3.95 -2.77 -14.43
C TRP A 322 5.17 -2.41 -15.29
N THR A 323 5.15 -2.81 -16.57
CA THR A 323 6.22 -2.55 -17.55
C THR A 323 5.65 -2.21 -18.92
N GLN A 324 6.26 -1.23 -19.60
CA GLN A 324 5.95 -0.87 -20.98
C GLN A 324 7.26 -0.61 -21.75
N VAL A 325 7.37 -1.08 -23.00
CA VAL A 325 8.61 -0.98 -23.81
C VAL A 325 8.31 -0.48 -25.21
N TYR A 326 9.05 0.54 -25.61
CA TYR A 326 8.95 1.23 -26.89
C TYR A 326 10.18 0.96 -27.75
N SER A 327 9.99 0.19 -28.82
CA SER A 327 11.03 -0.12 -29.84
C SER A 327 12.35 -0.64 -29.26
N ASP A 328 12.28 -1.31 -28.10
CA ASP A 328 13.40 -1.81 -27.28
C ASP A 328 14.46 -0.75 -26.86
N ALA A 329 14.17 0.54 -27.11
CA ALA A 329 15.07 1.68 -26.92
C ALA A 329 14.62 2.63 -25.81
N LEU A 330 13.32 2.68 -25.48
CA LEU A 330 12.78 3.38 -24.32
C LEU A 330 11.89 2.41 -23.53
N SER A 331 11.93 2.49 -22.20
CA SER A 331 11.13 1.62 -21.32
C SER A 331 10.68 2.38 -20.09
N TYR A 332 9.47 2.08 -19.62
CA TYR A 332 8.90 2.53 -18.36
C TYR A 332 8.56 1.33 -17.48
N ALA A 333 8.70 1.50 -16.17
CA ALA A 333 8.27 0.50 -15.18
C ALA A 333 7.83 1.17 -13.88
N THR A 334 6.70 0.73 -13.33
CA THR A 334 6.30 1.04 -11.96
C THR A 334 6.75 -0.09 -11.02
N ILE A 335 6.97 0.23 -9.75
CA ILE A 335 7.39 -0.71 -8.71
C ILE A 335 6.37 -0.62 -7.57
N ARG A 336 5.67 -1.74 -7.29
CA ARG A 336 4.49 -1.73 -6.43
C ARG A 336 4.83 -1.64 -4.95
N GLY A 337 4.15 -0.74 -4.24
CA GLY A 337 4.38 -0.39 -2.84
C GLY A 337 5.69 0.36 -2.59
N ALA A 338 6.29 0.99 -3.61
CA ALA A 338 7.55 1.72 -3.44
C ALA A 338 7.30 3.24 -3.36
N GLY A 339 8.00 3.90 -2.43
CA GLY A 339 8.09 5.36 -2.41
C GLY A 339 9.11 5.90 -3.42
N HIS A 340 9.42 7.18 -3.31
CA HIS A 340 10.41 7.90 -4.12
C HIS A 340 11.78 7.18 -4.12
N GLU A 341 12.28 6.83 -2.93
CA GLU A 341 13.48 6.00 -2.75
C GLU A 341 13.13 4.51 -2.91
N ALA A 342 12.81 4.13 -4.15
CA ALA A 342 12.51 2.75 -4.55
C ALA A 342 13.61 1.71 -4.20
N PRO A 343 14.93 2.03 -4.20
CA PRO A 343 15.97 1.09 -3.75
C PRO A 343 15.84 0.68 -2.28
N ILE A 344 15.38 1.60 -1.42
CA ILE A 344 15.22 1.36 0.02
C ILE A 344 13.86 0.70 0.30
N SER A 345 12.79 1.19 -0.31
CA SER A 345 11.42 0.73 -0.04
C SER A 345 11.07 -0.64 -0.65
N LYS A 346 11.57 -0.97 -1.87
CA LYS A 346 11.36 -2.28 -2.53
C LYS A 346 12.62 -2.81 -3.25
N PRO A 347 13.73 -3.05 -2.52
CA PRO A 347 15.02 -3.50 -3.07
C PRO A 347 14.90 -4.74 -3.97
N GLU A 348 14.24 -5.82 -3.51
CA GLU A 348 14.17 -7.08 -4.26
C GLU A 348 13.40 -6.95 -5.58
N ARG A 349 12.40 -6.05 -5.63
CA ARG A 349 11.64 -5.73 -6.84
C ARG A 349 12.52 -4.94 -7.82
N LEU A 350 13.19 -3.90 -7.32
CA LEU A 350 14.14 -3.12 -8.13
C LEU A 350 15.27 -3.98 -8.72
N LEU A 351 15.83 -4.92 -7.94
CA LEU A 351 16.90 -5.81 -8.40
C LEU A 351 16.47 -6.64 -9.62
N LEU A 352 15.27 -7.24 -9.61
CA LEU A 352 14.79 -8.08 -10.72
C LEU A 352 14.60 -7.26 -12.01
N LEU A 353 14.10 -6.03 -11.88
CA LEU A 353 13.95 -5.07 -12.96
C LEU A 353 15.32 -4.64 -13.54
N PHE A 354 16.24 -4.19 -12.68
CA PHE A 354 17.58 -3.74 -13.06
C PHE A 354 18.41 -4.87 -13.68
N THR A 355 18.36 -6.07 -13.11
CA THR A 355 19.06 -7.26 -13.60
C THR A 355 18.66 -7.58 -15.04
N SER A 356 17.35 -7.51 -15.34
CA SER A 356 16.83 -7.72 -16.68
C SER A 356 17.32 -6.63 -17.63
N PHE A 357 17.20 -5.36 -17.23
CA PHE A 357 17.64 -4.24 -18.04
C PHE A 357 19.14 -4.27 -18.37
N LEU A 358 20.01 -4.41 -17.36
CA LEU A 358 21.48 -4.38 -17.49
C LEU A 358 21.97 -5.50 -18.42
N ARG A 359 21.43 -6.71 -18.26
CA ARG A 359 21.77 -7.89 -19.08
C ARG A 359 21.23 -7.84 -20.52
N GLY A 360 20.57 -6.75 -20.93
CA GLY A 360 19.97 -6.63 -22.26
C GLY A 360 18.80 -7.59 -22.50
N LYS A 361 18.21 -8.13 -21.43
CA LYS A 361 17.05 -9.04 -21.52
C LYS A 361 15.75 -8.21 -21.57
N PRO A 362 14.65 -8.77 -22.10
CA PRO A 362 13.33 -8.19 -21.92
C PRO A 362 13.07 -7.93 -20.43
N LEU A 363 12.40 -6.83 -20.11
CA LEU A 363 11.96 -6.57 -18.74
C LEU A 363 11.04 -7.69 -18.24
N PRO A 364 10.90 -7.87 -16.90
CA PRO A 364 10.06 -8.90 -16.31
C PRO A 364 8.64 -8.96 -16.90
N LYS A 365 8.02 -10.13 -16.78
CA LYS A 365 6.65 -10.39 -17.24
C LYS A 365 5.96 -11.35 -16.29
N ALA A 366 4.62 -11.34 -16.28
CA ALA A 366 3.85 -12.45 -15.73
C ALA A 366 4.30 -13.80 -16.32
N LEU A 367 4.35 -14.84 -15.48
CA LEU A 367 4.56 -16.21 -15.91
C LEU A 367 3.28 -16.70 -16.59
N THR A 368 3.33 -16.97 -17.88
CA THR A 368 2.16 -17.26 -18.74
C THR A 368 1.56 -18.68 -18.54
N ASN A 369 1.75 -19.27 -17.36
CA ASN A 369 1.28 -20.60 -16.97
C ASN A 369 0.58 -20.58 -15.59
N ILE A 370 -0.37 -19.67 -15.39
CA ILE A 370 -1.47 -19.93 -14.46
C ILE A 370 -2.55 -20.60 -15.30
N GLY A 371 -2.80 -21.88 -15.00
CA GLY A 371 -3.70 -22.71 -15.79
C GLY A 371 -5.14 -22.27 -15.63
N HIS A 372 -5.78 -21.88 -16.73
CA HIS A 372 -7.18 -21.46 -16.78
C HIS A 372 -8.08 -22.67 -16.44
N PHE A 373 -8.38 -22.87 -15.15
CA PHE A 373 -9.33 -23.88 -14.67
C PHE A 373 -10.76 -23.40 -14.92
N THR A 374 -11.14 -23.33 -16.21
CA THR A 374 -12.53 -23.13 -16.62
C THR A 374 -13.36 -24.32 -16.14
N GLY A 375 -14.12 -24.13 -15.06
CA GLY A 375 -14.84 -25.19 -14.35
C GLY A 375 -15.99 -25.80 -15.14
N ASN A 376 -15.68 -26.72 -16.05
CA ASN A 376 -16.66 -27.54 -16.77
C ASN A 376 -16.10 -28.96 -16.99
N GLY A 377 -16.16 -29.77 -15.92
CA GLY A 377 -15.68 -31.15 -15.91
C GLY A 377 -16.33 -31.97 -14.80
N GLY A 378 -17.50 -32.55 -15.09
CA GLY A 378 -18.20 -33.42 -14.13
C GLY A 378 -17.51 -34.77 -14.00
N PHE A 379 -17.16 -35.17 -12.77
CA PHE A 379 -16.59 -36.48 -12.47
C PHE A 379 -17.59 -37.36 -11.72
N ASN A 380 -18.01 -38.45 -12.37
CA ASN A 380 -18.76 -39.53 -11.72
C ASN A 380 -17.80 -40.59 -11.15
N SER A 381 -18.08 -41.00 -9.92
CA SER A 381 -17.72 -42.29 -9.29
C SER A 381 -16.27 -42.79 -9.35
N MET A 382 -15.68 -42.99 -8.16
CA MET A 382 -15.31 -44.35 -7.71
C MET A 382 -15.24 -44.41 -6.17
N ALA A 383 -15.64 -45.55 -5.60
CA ALA A 383 -15.33 -45.99 -4.23
C ALA A 383 -14.01 -46.83 -4.28
N GLU A 384 -13.42 -47.45 -3.25
CA GLU A 384 -13.71 -47.78 -1.83
C GLU A 384 -12.34 -48.21 -1.20
N VAL A 385 -12.07 -48.49 0.08
CA VAL A 385 -12.80 -48.68 1.36
C VAL A 385 -11.88 -48.24 2.51
N LEU A 386 -12.40 -47.79 3.66
CA LEU A 386 -11.94 -48.23 5.00
C LEU A 386 -12.88 -47.74 6.12
N ALA A 387 -13.06 -48.56 7.16
CA ALA A 387 -14.06 -48.36 8.23
C ALA A 387 -13.53 -48.72 9.63
N VAL A 388 -14.20 -48.22 10.67
CA VAL A 388 -14.07 -48.66 12.07
C VAL A 388 -15.47 -48.69 12.70
N GLU A 389 -15.80 -49.77 13.41
CA GLU A 389 -17.10 -49.97 14.07
C GLU A 389 -17.09 -49.55 15.55
N VAL A 390 -18.23 -49.10 16.07
CA VAL A 390 -18.61 -49.28 17.48
C VAL A 390 -20.09 -49.65 17.57
N VAL A 391 -20.43 -50.61 18.42
CA VAL A 391 -21.77 -51.22 18.56
C VAL A 391 -22.57 -50.56 19.69
N PHE A 392 -23.89 -50.44 19.52
CA PHE A 392 -24.84 -50.30 20.62
C PHE A 392 -25.95 -51.37 20.56
N ILE A 393 -26.33 -51.89 21.72
CA ILE A 393 -27.34 -52.96 21.89
C ILE A 393 -28.60 -52.36 22.51
N VAL A 394 -29.77 -52.82 22.07
CA VAL A 394 -31.09 -52.40 22.57
C VAL A 394 -31.67 -53.43 23.54
N PHE A 395 -32.23 -52.96 24.66
CA PHE A 395 -33.15 -53.72 25.52
C PHE A 395 -34.27 -52.81 26.07
N PHE A 396 -35.46 -53.38 26.28
CA PHE A 396 -36.61 -52.79 26.97
C PHE A 396 -36.76 -53.45 28.37
N ASP A 397 -37.32 -52.75 29.38
CA ASP A 397 -38.66 -53.12 29.91
C ASP A 397 -39.35 -52.11 30.89
N SER A 398 -40.68 -52.29 30.96
CA SER A 398 -41.83 -51.87 31.79
C SER A 398 -41.77 -51.32 33.28
N MET A 399 -42.47 -50.18 33.48
CA MET A 399 -43.52 -49.81 34.51
C MET A 399 -43.22 -49.76 36.05
N THR A 400 -44.01 -49.15 37.01
CA THR A 400 -45.38 -48.49 37.13
C THR A 400 -45.42 -47.60 38.45
N GLU A 401 -46.39 -46.76 38.91
CA GLU A 401 -47.67 -46.13 38.45
C GLU A 401 -48.08 -44.79 39.17
N PRO A 402 -48.27 -44.67 40.52
CA PRO A 402 -49.55 -44.08 40.97
C PRO A 402 -49.58 -42.65 41.58
N ARG A 403 -50.06 -41.69 40.75
CA ARG A 403 -51.35 -40.94 40.85
C ARG A 403 -51.85 -40.17 42.11
N ARG A 404 -52.52 -39.04 41.80
CA ARG A 404 -53.52 -38.18 42.56
C ARG A 404 -52.96 -37.18 43.60
N GLY A 405 -53.46 -35.93 43.74
CA GLY A 405 -54.32 -35.09 42.86
C GLY A 405 -55.35 -34.18 43.59
N GLY A 406 -55.55 -32.94 43.11
CA GLY A 406 -56.74 -32.09 43.44
C GLY A 406 -56.48 -30.61 43.84
N VAL A 407 -57.54 -29.77 43.72
CA VAL A 407 -57.67 -28.33 44.09
C VAL A 407 -56.76 -27.36 43.30
N VAL A 408 -57.18 -26.52 42.33
CA VAL A 408 -58.39 -25.67 42.05
C VAL A 408 -58.25 -24.20 42.48
N ILE A 409 -57.82 -23.37 41.51
CA ILE A 409 -58.26 -22.00 41.17
C ILE A 409 -58.41 -20.96 42.32
N VAL A 410 -57.33 -20.19 42.58
CA VAL A 410 -57.43 -18.74 42.98
C VAL A 410 -56.31 -17.87 42.35
N ALA A 411 -55.39 -18.41 41.54
CA ALA A 411 -54.14 -17.72 41.13
C ALA A 411 -54.15 -17.05 39.72
N ALA A 412 -55.28 -17.05 39.02
CA ALA A 412 -55.35 -16.82 37.56
C ALA A 412 -55.13 -15.37 37.07
N VAL A 413 -54.83 -14.41 37.95
CA VAL A 413 -54.65 -12.98 37.59
C VAL A 413 -53.24 -12.45 37.89
N PHE A 414 -52.45 -13.14 38.72
CA PHE A 414 -51.04 -12.79 38.97
C PHE A 414 -50.05 -13.61 38.14
N ALA A 415 -50.44 -14.83 37.71
CA ALA A 415 -49.57 -15.72 36.95
C ALA A 415 -49.18 -15.14 35.56
N THR A 416 -50.11 -14.49 34.87
CA THR A 416 -49.91 -13.98 33.50
C THR A 416 -48.87 -12.87 33.37
N VAL A 417 -48.56 -12.14 34.45
CA VAL A 417 -47.46 -11.16 34.45
C VAL A 417 -46.13 -11.87 34.69
N ILE A 418 -46.05 -12.72 35.72
CA ILE A 418 -44.81 -13.41 36.11
C ILE A 418 -44.35 -14.40 35.02
N GLN A 419 -45.29 -15.09 34.36
CA GLN A 419 -44.96 -16.11 33.36
C GLN A 419 -44.28 -15.51 32.11
N VAL A 420 -44.71 -14.33 31.66
CA VAL A 420 -44.07 -13.60 30.53
C VAL A 420 -42.65 -13.15 30.88
N PHE A 421 -42.42 -12.62 32.08
CA PHE A 421 -41.07 -12.27 32.54
C PHE A 421 -40.17 -13.51 32.72
N SER A 422 -40.74 -14.67 33.11
CA SER A 422 -39.96 -15.91 33.23
C SER A 422 -39.53 -16.49 31.87
N THR A 423 -40.33 -16.34 30.81
CA THR A 423 -40.01 -16.86 29.48
C THR A 423 -38.94 -16.04 28.76
N ALA A 424 -38.97 -14.70 28.86
CA ALA A 424 -37.96 -13.84 28.23
C ALA A 424 -36.56 -14.13 28.77
N ASN A 425 -36.39 -14.12 30.10
CA ASN A 425 -35.12 -14.48 30.75
C ASN A 425 -34.62 -15.89 30.38
N SER A 426 -35.53 -16.84 30.11
CA SER A 426 -35.14 -18.21 29.74
C SER A 426 -34.60 -18.35 28.31
N LEU A 427 -34.99 -17.46 27.39
CA LEU A 427 -34.43 -17.40 26.04
C LEU A 427 -33.10 -16.65 26.02
N GLN A 428 -33.02 -15.52 26.72
CA GLN A 428 -31.79 -14.72 26.81
C GLN A 428 -30.61 -15.52 27.39
N GLU A 429 -30.81 -16.28 28.47
CA GLU A 429 -29.77 -17.16 29.02
C GLU A 429 -29.52 -18.43 28.17
N ALA A 430 -30.43 -18.81 27.27
CA ALA A 430 -30.25 -19.96 26.36
C ALA A 430 -29.40 -19.62 25.11
N HIS A 431 -29.33 -18.34 24.73
CA HIS A 431 -28.41 -17.85 23.69
C HIS A 431 -27.03 -17.45 24.25
N LYS A 432 -26.81 -17.54 25.56
CA LYS A 432 -25.65 -16.96 26.26
C LYS A 432 -24.53 -17.99 26.43
N PHE A 433 -23.32 -17.65 25.98
CA PHE A 433 -22.16 -18.53 26.08
C PHE A 433 -20.97 -17.85 26.77
N THR A 434 -20.08 -18.65 27.37
CA THR A 434 -18.98 -18.11 28.20
C THR A 434 -17.73 -17.79 27.40
N ARG A 435 -17.37 -18.63 26.42
CA ARG A 435 -16.21 -18.44 25.54
C ARG A 435 -16.34 -19.22 24.24
N LEU A 436 -15.71 -18.73 23.17
CA LEU A 436 -15.42 -19.55 21.99
C LEU A 436 -14.12 -20.37 22.20
N PRO A 437 -13.96 -21.51 21.50
CA PRO A 437 -12.69 -22.23 21.44
C PRO A 437 -11.52 -21.32 21.03
N GLY A 438 -10.41 -21.35 21.77
CA GLY A 438 -9.26 -20.49 21.52
C GLY A 438 -9.40 -19.01 21.93
N GLN A 439 -10.62 -18.52 22.24
CA GLN A 439 -10.81 -17.15 22.73
C GLN A 439 -10.05 -16.93 24.04
N PRO A 440 -9.34 -15.80 24.23
CA PRO A 440 -8.76 -15.43 25.52
C PRO A 440 -9.85 -15.18 26.57
N GLN A 441 -9.46 -15.01 27.83
CA GLN A 441 -10.41 -14.62 28.88
C GLN A 441 -10.98 -13.22 28.59
N VAL A 442 -12.31 -13.12 28.56
CA VAL A 442 -13.06 -11.90 28.27
C VAL A 442 -13.92 -11.48 29.46
N ASN A 443 -14.20 -10.18 29.57
CA ASN A 443 -14.94 -9.59 30.69
C ASN A 443 -16.30 -8.98 30.29
N PHE A 444 -16.81 -9.32 29.10
CA PHE A 444 -18.10 -8.90 28.56
C PHE A 444 -19.02 -10.10 28.36
N GLN A 445 -20.34 -9.90 28.41
CA GLN A 445 -21.30 -10.95 28.06
C GLN A 445 -21.37 -11.11 26.53
N GLN A 446 -21.63 -12.32 26.07
CA GLN A 446 -21.71 -12.66 24.66
C GLN A 446 -22.81 -13.70 24.40
N TYR A 447 -23.57 -13.49 23.33
CA TYR A 447 -24.80 -14.20 23.01
C TYR A 447 -24.84 -14.55 21.52
N ALA A 448 -25.23 -15.77 21.17
CA ALA A 448 -25.42 -16.20 19.80
C ALA A 448 -26.61 -17.16 19.68
N GLY A 449 -27.28 -17.17 18.53
CA GLY A 449 -28.49 -17.97 18.34
C GLY A 449 -29.26 -17.58 17.09
N TYR A 450 -30.54 -17.97 17.04
CA TYR A 450 -31.43 -17.73 15.90
C TYR A 450 -32.71 -17.02 16.32
N VAL A 451 -33.09 -15.97 15.60
CA VAL A 451 -34.40 -15.34 15.71
C VAL A 451 -35.22 -15.69 14.47
N THR A 452 -36.36 -16.35 14.65
CA THR A 452 -37.27 -16.73 13.55
C THR A 452 -38.04 -15.53 13.05
N VAL A 453 -37.84 -15.16 11.77
CA VAL A 453 -38.46 -14.00 11.11
C VAL A 453 -39.67 -14.37 10.23
N ASP A 454 -39.77 -15.62 9.76
CA ASP A 454 -41.00 -16.13 9.14
C ASP A 454 -41.28 -17.57 9.58
N GLU A 455 -42.24 -17.74 10.49
CA GLU A 455 -42.70 -19.04 11.00
C GLU A 455 -43.37 -19.93 9.94
N LYS A 456 -43.91 -19.37 8.86
CA LYS A 456 -44.58 -20.12 7.79
C LYS A 456 -43.63 -20.63 6.72
N GLN A 457 -42.49 -19.95 6.58
CA GLN A 457 -41.40 -20.33 5.67
C GLN A 457 -40.19 -20.90 6.43
N GLU A 458 -40.31 -21.12 7.75
CA GLU A 458 -39.26 -21.58 8.67
C GLU A 458 -37.94 -20.79 8.57
N ARG A 459 -38.02 -19.48 8.23
CA ARG A 459 -36.85 -18.62 8.06
C ARG A 459 -36.45 -18.00 9.40
N SER A 460 -35.20 -18.20 9.78
CA SER A 460 -34.58 -17.59 10.96
C SER A 460 -33.23 -16.97 10.58
N LEU A 461 -32.92 -15.81 11.14
CA LEU A 461 -31.59 -15.20 11.02
C LEU A 461 -30.72 -15.62 12.19
N PHE A 462 -29.47 -15.99 11.93
CA PHE A 462 -28.45 -16.15 12.95
C PHE A 462 -27.94 -14.77 13.41
N TYR A 463 -27.63 -14.63 14.69
CA TYR A 463 -26.97 -13.44 15.22
C TYR A 463 -25.86 -13.78 16.20
N TYR A 464 -24.91 -12.86 16.33
CA TYR A 464 -23.89 -12.84 17.38
C TYR A 464 -23.83 -11.44 17.96
N PHE A 465 -24.05 -11.32 19.27
CA PHE A 465 -24.13 -10.08 20.03
C PHE A 465 -23.13 -10.09 21.18
N VAL A 466 -22.46 -8.97 21.40
CA VAL A 466 -21.49 -8.79 22.49
C VAL A 466 -21.79 -7.49 23.24
N GLU A 467 -21.73 -7.55 24.57
CA GLU A 467 -21.85 -6.36 25.40
C GLU A 467 -20.59 -5.50 25.38
N ALA A 468 -20.73 -4.20 25.65
CA ALA A 468 -19.58 -3.32 25.82
C ALA A 468 -18.78 -3.68 27.08
N ARG A 469 -17.45 -3.76 26.96
CA ARG A 469 -16.51 -4.17 28.03
C ARG A 469 -16.54 -3.32 29.31
N THR A 470 -17.12 -2.12 29.24
CA THR A 470 -17.21 -1.19 30.37
C THR A 470 -18.59 -0.53 30.35
N ASP A 471 -19.32 -0.67 31.46
CA ASP A 471 -20.64 -0.07 31.68
C ASP A 471 -21.59 -0.20 30.46
N PRO A 472 -21.94 -1.43 30.03
CA PRO A 472 -22.87 -1.64 28.91
C PRO A 472 -24.23 -1.00 29.17
N ALA A 473 -24.61 -0.86 30.43
CA ALA A 473 -25.83 -0.19 30.87
C ALA A 473 -25.87 1.32 30.56
N SER A 474 -24.78 1.97 30.12
CA SER A 474 -24.77 3.34 29.57
C SER A 474 -24.50 3.44 28.06
N LYS A 475 -24.15 2.35 27.37
CA LYS A 475 -23.74 2.41 25.96
C LYS A 475 -24.94 2.42 24.98
N PRO A 476 -24.73 2.95 23.75
CA PRO A 476 -25.68 2.76 22.65
C PRO A 476 -25.70 1.30 22.18
N LEU A 477 -26.74 0.94 21.44
CA LEU A 477 -26.80 -0.31 20.68
C LEU A 477 -26.41 -0.02 19.23
N VAL A 478 -25.54 -0.85 18.65
CA VAL A 478 -25.11 -0.73 17.26
C VAL A 478 -25.36 -2.04 16.54
N LEU A 479 -26.01 -1.97 15.38
CA LEU A 479 -26.24 -3.11 14.49
C LEU A 479 -25.30 -3.03 13.28
N TRP A 480 -24.47 -4.05 13.08
CA TRP A 480 -23.69 -4.27 11.86
C TRP A 480 -24.37 -5.38 11.03
N LEU A 481 -24.64 -5.16 9.74
CA LEU A 481 -25.63 -5.98 9.01
C LEU A 481 -25.40 -6.17 7.50
N ASN A 482 -26.07 -7.21 6.99
CA ASN A 482 -26.43 -7.40 5.58
C ASN A 482 -27.96 -7.64 5.47
N GLY A 483 -28.61 -7.11 4.42
CA GLY A 483 -30.07 -7.21 4.20
C GLY A 483 -30.90 -6.08 4.84
N ALA A 484 -32.16 -5.90 4.43
CA ALA A 484 -33.03 -4.83 4.95
C ALA A 484 -34.37 -5.33 5.53
N GLN A 485 -35.24 -5.92 4.69
CA GLN A 485 -36.62 -6.27 5.11
C GLN A 485 -36.67 -7.27 6.28
N ASP A 486 -35.88 -8.34 6.20
CA ASP A 486 -35.82 -9.36 7.25
C ASP A 486 -35.19 -8.82 8.55
N ASN A 487 -34.30 -7.84 8.45
CA ASN A 487 -33.68 -7.20 9.60
C ASN A 487 -34.65 -6.30 10.38
N LEU A 488 -35.71 -5.76 9.75
CA LEU A 488 -36.77 -5.06 10.47
C LEU A 488 -37.61 -6.01 11.34
N GLU A 489 -37.91 -7.21 10.83
CA GLU A 489 -38.66 -8.24 11.54
C GLU A 489 -37.79 -8.88 12.65
N PHE A 490 -36.51 -9.15 12.34
CA PHE A 490 -35.51 -9.55 13.31
C PHE A 490 -35.42 -8.57 14.47
N LEU A 491 -35.25 -7.26 14.20
CA LEU A 491 -35.11 -6.25 15.24
C LEU A 491 -36.35 -6.19 16.15
N GLN A 492 -37.57 -6.27 15.58
CA GLN A 492 -38.79 -6.30 16.40
C GLN A 492 -38.77 -7.45 17.42
N ARG A 493 -38.49 -8.67 16.95
CA ARG A 493 -38.47 -9.89 17.77
C ARG A 493 -37.30 -9.90 18.75
N TRP A 494 -36.11 -9.52 18.30
CA TRP A 494 -34.91 -9.40 19.12
C TRP A 494 -35.10 -8.38 20.26
N PHE A 495 -35.77 -7.24 20.02
CA PHE A 495 -36.12 -6.29 21.08
C PHE A 495 -37.27 -6.74 22.00
N ASP A 496 -37.96 -7.85 21.71
CA ASP A 496 -38.88 -8.51 22.64
C ASP A 496 -38.16 -9.60 23.47
N GLU A 497 -37.08 -10.20 22.94
CA GLU A 497 -36.14 -11.06 23.69
C GLU A 497 -35.17 -10.27 24.59
N PHE A 498 -34.72 -9.09 24.14
CA PHE A 498 -33.75 -8.19 24.80
C PHE A 498 -34.38 -6.80 25.13
N PRO A 499 -35.45 -6.75 25.94
CA PRO A 499 -36.27 -5.53 26.15
C PRO A 499 -35.54 -4.38 26.85
N GLU A 500 -34.49 -4.64 27.61
CA GLU A 500 -33.63 -3.64 28.27
C GLU A 500 -32.79 -2.81 27.29
N TYR A 501 -32.66 -3.28 26.04
CA TYR A 501 -32.03 -2.53 24.95
C TYR A 501 -33.03 -1.65 24.16
N LYS A 502 -34.34 -1.82 24.35
CA LYS A 502 -35.40 -1.22 23.50
C LYS A 502 -35.44 0.32 23.51
N ASN A 503 -34.90 0.97 24.54
CA ASN A 503 -34.82 2.44 24.66
C ASN A 503 -33.42 3.01 24.38
N ARG A 504 -32.43 2.17 24.05
CA ARG A 504 -31.04 2.58 23.79
C ARG A 504 -30.97 3.53 22.61
N ASP A 505 -30.03 4.46 22.66
CA ASP A 505 -29.60 5.18 21.46
C ASP A 505 -29.11 4.14 20.44
N PHE A 506 -29.78 4.08 19.29
CA PHE A 506 -29.61 3.01 18.31
C PHE A 506 -28.93 3.54 17.05
N PHE A 507 -27.96 2.79 16.56
CA PHE A 507 -27.16 3.13 15.37
C PHE A 507 -27.13 1.94 14.41
N ILE A 508 -27.17 2.23 13.12
CA ILE A 508 -27.15 1.21 12.06
C ILE A 508 -25.87 1.39 11.25
N THR A 509 -25.09 0.33 11.12
CA THR A 509 -23.82 0.32 10.41
C THR A 509 -23.66 -0.88 9.47
N GLY A 510 -22.71 -0.77 8.56
CA GLY A 510 -22.35 -1.82 7.61
C GLY A 510 -21.28 -1.33 6.63
N GLU A 511 -20.94 -2.16 5.68
CA GLU A 511 -19.85 -1.93 4.71
C GLU A 511 -20.29 -2.37 3.29
N SER A 512 -19.65 -1.86 2.24
CA SER A 512 -19.86 -2.35 0.86
C SER A 512 -21.32 -2.21 0.37
N TYR A 513 -21.96 -3.31 -0.04
CA TYR A 513 -23.37 -3.35 -0.46
C TYR A 513 -24.36 -2.91 0.64
N ALA A 514 -23.91 -2.79 1.90
CA ALA A 514 -24.69 -2.14 2.96
C ALA A 514 -25.01 -0.66 2.67
N GLY A 515 -24.36 -0.04 1.69
CA GLY A 515 -24.80 1.23 1.07
C GLY A 515 -26.24 1.21 0.56
N HIS A 516 -26.77 0.04 0.18
CA HIS A 516 -28.20 -0.17 -0.05
C HIS A 516 -28.95 -0.56 1.23
N TYR A 517 -28.43 -1.50 2.03
CA TYR A 517 -29.16 -2.08 3.16
C TYR A 517 -29.43 -1.10 4.31
N VAL A 518 -28.43 -0.32 4.71
CA VAL A 518 -28.49 0.60 5.85
C VAL A 518 -29.54 1.72 5.65
N PRO A 519 -29.55 2.49 4.53
CA PRO A 519 -30.56 3.51 4.32
C PRO A 519 -31.97 2.92 4.09
N GLN A 520 -32.08 1.73 3.48
CA GLN A 520 -33.38 1.05 3.34
C GLN A 520 -33.94 0.64 4.71
N LEU A 521 -33.14 0.02 5.59
CA LEU A 521 -33.56 -0.34 6.94
C LEU A 521 -33.89 0.90 7.78
N ALA A 522 -33.08 1.96 7.71
CA ALA A 522 -33.35 3.23 8.39
C ALA A 522 -34.68 3.85 7.91
N GLN A 523 -34.93 3.87 6.61
CA GLN A 523 -36.20 4.34 6.03
C GLN A 523 -37.40 3.49 6.48
N LEU A 524 -37.28 2.15 6.45
CA LEU A 524 -38.32 1.25 6.94
C LEU A 524 -38.62 1.47 8.42
N ILE A 525 -37.60 1.66 9.26
CA ILE A 525 -37.74 1.99 10.68
C ILE A 525 -38.53 3.30 10.85
N ILE A 526 -38.15 4.37 10.15
CA ILE A 526 -38.85 5.67 10.20
C ILE A 526 -40.31 5.54 9.76
N GLN A 527 -40.59 4.77 8.69
CA GLN A 527 -41.96 4.56 8.18
C GLN A 527 -42.82 3.67 9.08
N SER A 528 -42.22 2.66 9.74
CA SER A 528 -42.92 1.65 10.55
C SER A 528 -43.61 2.19 11.81
N LYS A 529 -43.20 3.37 12.29
CA LYS A 529 -43.59 3.95 13.59
C LYS A 529 -43.17 3.12 14.81
N LEU A 530 -42.28 2.13 14.64
CA LEU A 530 -41.65 1.42 15.74
C LEU A 530 -40.83 2.39 16.60
N LYS A 531 -40.84 2.19 17.92
CA LYS A 531 -40.17 3.09 18.89
C LYS A 531 -38.67 2.84 19.01
N PHE A 532 -37.97 2.63 17.90
CA PHE A 532 -36.51 2.56 17.90
C PHE A 532 -35.94 3.97 18.00
N ASN A 533 -35.08 4.19 18.99
CA ASN A 533 -34.42 5.48 19.25
C ASN A 533 -33.19 5.64 18.32
N LEU A 534 -33.44 5.53 17.01
CA LEU A 534 -32.46 5.64 15.94
C LEU A 534 -31.85 7.04 15.93
N LYS A 535 -30.52 7.13 16.05
CA LYS A 535 -29.77 8.40 16.08
C LYS A 535 -29.15 8.76 14.75
N ALA A 536 -28.34 7.84 14.22
CA ALA A 536 -27.57 8.07 13.01
C ALA A 536 -27.22 6.73 12.33
N VAL A 537 -26.70 6.82 11.12
CA VAL A 537 -26.17 5.69 10.35
C VAL A 537 -24.77 6.01 9.85
N ALA A 538 -23.92 4.99 9.75
CA ALA A 538 -22.59 5.09 9.13
C ALA A 538 -22.36 3.89 8.21
N ILE A 539 -21.69 4.09 7.09
CA ILE A 539 -21.48 3.04 6.10
C ILE A 539 -20.04 3.12 5.57
N GLY A 540 -19.27 2.05 5.73
CA GLY A 540 -17.92 1.94 5.18
C GLY A 540 -17.96 1.62 3.68
N ASN A 541 -17.11 2.28 2.89
CA ASN A 541 -16.91 2.07 1.45
C ASN A 541 -18.19 1.66 0.69
N PRO A 542 -19.24 2.51 0.69
CA PRO A 542 -20.60 2.09 0.39
C PRO A 542 -20.96 2.12 -1.09
N LEU A 543 -21.56 1.05 -1.61
CA LEU A 543 -22.23 1.10 -2.91
C LEU A 543 -23.51 1.95 -2.80
N LEU A 544 -23.50 3.12 -3.43
CA LEU A 544 -24.58 4.10 -3.35
C LEU A 544 -25.23 4.35 -4.73
N GLU A 545 -24.44 4.42 -5.80
CA GLU A 545 -24.94 4.58 -7.17
C GLU A 545 -24.08 3.78 -8.18
N PHE A 546 -24.71 2.77 -8.79
CA PHE A 546 -24.03 1.77 -9.61
C PHE A 546 -23.24 2.35 -10.80
N ASN A 547 -23.65 3.44 -11.44
CA ASN A 547 -22.85 4.00 -12.54
C ASN A 547 -21.62 4.75 -12.01
N THR A 548 -21.78 5.56 -10.98
CA THR A 548 -20.73 6.42 -10.43
C THR A 548 -19.67 5.60 -9.73
N ASP A 549 -20.06 4.68 -8.85
CA ASP A 549 -19.14 3.82 -8.11
C ASP A 549 -18.39 2.88 -9.06
N ILE A 550 -19.10 2.12 -9.89
CA ILE A 550 -18.51 1.07 -10.74
C ILE A 550 -17.62 1.65 -11.86
N ASN A 551 -17.90 2.85 -12.38
CA ASN A 551 -17.05 3.47 -13.41
C ASN A 551 -15.83 4.22 -12.84
N SER A 552 -15.91 4.72 -11.60
CA SER A 552 -14.79 5.44 -10.96
C SER A 552 -13.50 4.60 -10.83
N ARG A 553 -13.63 3.27 -10.85
CA ARG A 553 -12.52 2.31 -10.86
C ARG A 553 -11.49 2.57 -11.96
N ALA A 554 -11.94 3.03 -13.13
CA ALA A 554 -11.04 3.33 -14.24
C ALA A 554 -10.09 4.48 -13.91
N GLU A 555 -10.61 5.55 -13.28
CA GLU A 555 -9.80 6.67 -12.80
C GLU A 555 -8.91 6.24 -11.62
N TYR A 556 -9.44 5.43 -10.70
CA TYR A 556 -8.70 4.92 -9.55
C TYR A 556 -7.50 4.05 -9.97
N TRP A 557 -7.70 3.05 -10.82
CA TRP A 557 -6.62 2.20 -11.32
C TRP A 557 -5.61 2.95 -12.20
N TRP A 558 -6.05 3.94 -12.98
CA TRP A 558 -5.14 4.78 -13.77
C TRP A 558 -4.28 5.69 -12.88
N SER A 559 -4.89 6.35 -11.89
CA SER A 559 -4.18 7.22 -10.95
C SER A 559 -3.17 6.48 -10.05
N HIS A 560 -3.39 5.19 -9.79
CA HIS A 560 -2.44 4.31 -9.10
C HIS A 560 -1.48 3.56 -10.06
N GLY A 561 -1.49 3.86 -11.37
CA GLY A 561 -0.52 3.30 -12.33
C GLY A 561 -0.72 1.84 -12.71
N LEU A 562 -1.90 1.28 -12.43
CA LEU A 562 -2.22 -0.13 -12.70
C LEU A 562 -2.69 -0.35 -14.14
N ILE A 563 -3.14 0.72 -14.81
CA ILE A 563 -3.54 0.70 -16.23
C ILE A 563 -2.93 1.86 -17.04
N SER A 564 -2.69 1.60 -18.32
CA SER A 564 -2.22 2.57 -19.29
C SER A 564 -3.27 3.61 -19.67
N ASP A 565 -2.81 4.77 -20.14
CA ASP A 565 -3.65 5.86 -20.63
C ASP A 565 -4.63 5.37 -21.71
N ALA A 566 -4.20 4.48 -22.60
CA ALA A 566 -5.04 3.90 -23.66
C ALA A 566 -6.13 2.97 -23.11
N THR A 567 -5.90 2.29 -21.98
CA THR A 567 -6.91 1.47 -21.30
C THR A 567 -7.90 2.35 -20.53
N PHE A 568 -7.43 3.45 -19.92
CA PHE A 568 -8.28 4.46 -19.29
C PHE A 568 -9.16 5.21 -20.31
N GLU A 569 -8.60 5.68 -21.42
CA GLU A 569 -9.34 6.26 -22.56
C GLU A 569 -10.43 5.30 -23.07
N ASN A 570 -10.09 4.02 -23.25
CA ASN A 570 -11.06 3.02 -23.69
C ASN A 570 -12.19 2.75 -22.67
N LEU A 571 -11.86 2.65 -21.37
CA LEU A 571 -12.84 2.47 -20.29
C LEU A 571 -13.73 3.70 -20.05
N THR A 572 -13.31 4.89 -20.46
CA THR A 572 -14.10 6.13 -20.33
C THR A 572 -14.90 6.48 -21.60
N SER A 573 -14.45 6.08 -22.79
CA SER A 573 -15.01 6.54 -24.08
C SER A 573 -15.57 5.45 -25.01
N VAL A 574 -15.15 4.17 -24.87
CA VAL A 574 -15.54 3.09 -25.78
C VAL A 574 -16.52 2.11 -25.13
N CYS A 575 -16.17 1.56 -23.96
CA CYS A 575 -17.10 0.79 -23.14
C CYS A 575 -16.69 0.87 -21.68
N ASN A 576 -17.58 1.39 -20.84
CA ASN A 576 -17.30 1.59 -19.43
C ASN A 576 -17.57 0.35 -18.58
N TYR A 577 -16.92 0.28 -17.42
CA TYR A 577 -16.94 -0.89 -16.55
C TYR A 577 -18.38 -1.25 -16.10
N SER A 578 -19.26 -0.26 -15.93
CA SER A 578 -20.67 -0.47 -15.58
C SER A 578 -21.48 -1.15 -16.70
N GLU A 579 -21.11 -0.99 -17.97
CA GLU A 579 -21.77 -1.69 -19.09
C GLU A 579 -21.15 -3.07 -19.38
N ILE A 580 -19.84 -3.25 -19.17
CA ILE A 580 -19.19 -4.57 -19.15
C ILE A 580 -19.90 -5.45 -18.10
N PHE A 581 -19.97 -4.99 -16.85
CA PHE A 581 -20.64 -5.69 -15.75
C PHE A 581 -22.14 -5.95 -16.02
N ARG A 582 -22.83 -5.05 -16.74
CA ARG A 582 -24.22 -5.28 -17.16
C ARG A 582 -24.36 -6.38 -18.20
N GLN A 583 -23.49 -6.43 -19.20
CA GLN A 583 -23.56 -7.41 -20.28
C GLN A 583 -23.22 -8.80 -19.77
N GLU A 584 -22.11 -8.93 -19.06
CA GLU A 584 -21.59 -10.20 -18.55
C GLU A 584 -22.34 -10.67 -17.29
N VAL A 585 -22.25 -9.93 -16.19
CA VAL A 585 -22.70 -10.40 -14.86
C VAL A 585 -24.22 -10.30 -14.67
N ILE A 586 -24.82 -9.15 -15.02
CA ILE A 586 -26.25 -8.91 -14.75
C ILE A 586 -27.16 -9.57 -15.80
N ARG A 587 -26.77 -9.53 -17.08
CA ARG A 587 -27.56 -10.13 -18.18
C ARG A 587 -27.18 -11.59 -18.48
N GLY A 588 -26.03 -12.08 -17.99
CA GLY A 588 -25.53 -13.43 -18.31
C GLY A 588 -25.24 -13.62 -19.80
N GLY A 589 -24.89 -12.54 -20.51
CA GLY A 589 -24.73 -12.52 -21.96
C GLY A 589 -23.29 -12.29 -22.42
N PRO A 590 -22.97 -12.60 -23.69
CA PRO A 590 -21.67 -12.25 -24.25
C PRO A 590 -21.49 -10.74 -24.32
N LEU A 591 -20.27 -10.26 -24.08
CA LEU A 591 -19.90 -8.87 -24.30
C LEU A 591 -20.07 -8.50 -25.79
N SER A 592 -20.51 -7.27 -26.04
CA SER A 592 -20.45 -6.67 -27.37
C SER A 592 -18.99 -6.53 -27.84
N PRO A 593 -18.67 -6.61 -29.15
CA PRO A 593 -17.28 -6.69 -29.61
C PRO A 593 -16.36 -5.53 -29.20
N SER A 594 -16.92 -4.34 -28.92
CA SER A 594 -16.18 -3.21 -28.34
C SER A 594 -15.91 -3.41 -26.85
N CYS A 595 -16.91 -3.82 -26.06
CA CYS A 595 -16.74 -4.13 -24.64
C CYS A 595 -15.81 -5.33 -24.42
N ASP A 596 -15.91 -6.36 -25.26
CA ASP A 596 -15.01 -7.52 -25.27
C ASP A 596 -13.56 -7.09 -25.49
N ALA A 597 -13.29 -6.26 -26.51
CA ALA A 597 -11.95 -5.74 -26.78
C ALA A 597 -11.38 -4.92 -25.60
N VAL A 598 -12.21 -4.12 -24.92
CA VAL A 598 -11.81 -3.33 -23.75
C VAL A 598 -11.59 -4.20 -22.51
N ALA A 599 -12.46 -5.17 -22.23
CA ALA A 599 -12.31 -6.11 -21.12
C ALA A 599 -11.03 -6.95 -21.29
N ASN A 600 -10.83 -7.57 -22.46
CA ASN A 600 -9.61 -8.31 -22.80
C ASN A 600 -8.35 -7.42 -22.72
N GLN A 601 -8.46 -6.11 -22.97
CA GLN A 601 -7.34 -5.18 -22.79
C GLN A 601 -7.04 -4.94 -21.31
N PHE A 602 -8.08 -4.66 -20.52
CA PHE A 602 -7.97 -4.45 -19.08
C PHE A 602 -7.38 -5.67 -18.34
N GLU A 603 -7.87 -6.89 -18.60
CA GLU A 603 -7.39 -8.11 -17.94
C GLU A 603 -5.89 -8.41 -18.16
N ARG A 604 -5.31 -7.94 -19.27
CA ARG A 604 -3.87 -8.08 -19.56
C ARG A 604 -3.00 -7.12 -18.75
N GLU A 605 -3.58 -6.03 -18.27
CA GLU A 605 -2.92 -5.05 -17.41
C GLU A 605 -3.18 -5.35 -15.92
N VAL A 606 -4.39 -5.79 -15.57
CA VAL A 606 -4.83 -6.07 -14.20
C VAL A 606 -5.49 -7.47 -14.14
N PRO A 607 -4.71 -8.56 -13.98
CA PRO A 607 -5.25 -9.89 -13.79
C PRO A 607 -5.88 -10.01 -12.39
N GLY A 608 -7.16 -10.37 -12.32
CA GLY A 608 -7.95 -10.37 -11.08
C GLY A 608 -7.54 -11.40 -10.04
N ASP A 609 -6.71 -12.38 -10.39
CA ASP A 609 -6.12 -13.40 -9.52
C ASP A 609 -4.76 -12.99 -8.92
N LEU A 610 -4.12 -11.94 -9.46
CA LEU A 610 -2.76 -11.51 -9.09
C LEU A 610 -2.69 -10.15 -8.39
N ILE A 611 -3.79 -9.41 -8.35
CA ILE A 611 -3.89 -8.11 -7.66
C ILE A 611 -4.97 -8.21 -6.61
N ASN A 612 -4.63 -7.89 -5.36
CA ASN A 612 -5.63 -7.77 -4.31
C ASN A 612 -6.51 -6.57 -4.67
N GLN A 613 -7.74 -6.83 -5.11
CA GLN A 613 -8.65 -5.73 -5.44
C GLN A 613 -8.91 -4.91 -4.18
N TYR A 614 -9.31 -5.55 -3.06
CA TYR A 614 -9.67 -4.94 -1.76
C TYR A 614 -8.66 -3.96 -1.17
N ASP A 615 -7.39 -4.07 -1.58
CA ASP A 615 -6.34 -3.10 -1.29
C ASP A 615 -5.25 -3.22 -2.34
N VAL A 616 -5.24 -2.29 -3.29
CA VAL A 616 -4.30 -2.30 -4.44
C VAL A 616 -2.84 -2.16 -4.03
N THR A 617 -2.54 -1.74 -2.80
CA THR A 617 -1.16 -1.65 -2.27
C THR A 617 -0.65 -2.99 -1.74
N LEU A 618 -1.55 -3.87 -1.30
CA LEU A 618 -1.20 -5.14 -0.63
C LEU A 618 -0.95 -6.28 -1.62
N ASP A 619 -0.06 -7.18 -1.22
CA ASP A 619 0.17 -8.47 -1.88
C ASP A 619 -1.06 -9.39 -1.76
N VAL A 620 -1.33 -10.19 -2.79
CA VAL A 620 -2.45 -11.15 -2.80
C VAL A 620 -2.15 -12.22 -1.77
N CYS A 621 -3.09 -12.49 -0.88
CA CYS A 621 -2.91 -13.60 0.04
C CYS A 621 -2.91 -14.94 -0.72
N LEU A 622 -1.82 -15.69 -0.59
CA LEU A 622 -1.67 -17.00 -1.20
C LEU A 622 -2.45 -18.06 -0.43
N SER A 623 -3.14 -18.94 -1.14
CA SER A 623 -3.89 -20.04 -0.51
C SER A 623 -3.00 -20.87 0.42
N SER A 624 -3.58 -21.41 1.50
CA SER A 624 -2.85 -22.19 2.51
C SER A 624 -1.97 -23.31 1.94
N ILE A 625 -2.37 -23.98 0.84
CA ILE A 625 -1.58 -24.99 0.13
C ILE A 625 -0.36 -24.38 -0.59
N GLU A 626 -0.52 -23.21 -1.21
CA GLU A 626 0.56 -22.52 -1.89
C GLU A 626 1.56 -21.90 -0.91
N ALA A 627 1.09 -21.35 0.21
CA ALA A 627 1.93 -20.91 1.32
C ALA A 627 2.80 -22.07 1.85
N GLN A 628 2.22 -23.24 2.08
CA GLN A 628 2.95 -24.46 2.46
C GLN A 628 3.98 -24.88 1.41
N SER A 629 3.68 -24.73 0.11
CA SER A 629 4.64 -25.04 -0.96
C SER A 629 5.89 -24.13 -0.95
N PHE A 630 5.76 -22.87 -0.50
CA PHE A 630 6.89 -21.95 -0.31
C PHE A 630 7.71 -22.26 0.96
N GLN A 631 7.08 -22.71 2.05
CA GLN A 631 7.81 -23.12 3.27
C GLN A 631 8.83 -24.26 3.02
N LEU A 632 8.56 -25.11 2.01
CA LEU A 632 9.47 -26.16 1.57
C LEU A 632 10.66 -25.64 0.71
N GLN A 633 10.65 -24.36 0.32
CA GLN A 633 11.68 -23.73 -0.53
C GLN A 633 12.45 -22.60 0.18
N LYS A 634 11.82 -21.87 1.10
CA LYS A 634 12.46 -20.88 1.98
C LYS A 634 11.94 -21.02 3.42
N THR A 635 12.82 -20.87 4.41
CA THR A 635 12.45 -20.70 5.82
C THR A 635 11.95 -19.28 6.10
N VAL A 636 10.81 -18.93 5.54
CA VAL A 636 10.11 -17.64 5.75
C VAL A 636 8.79 -17.91 6.48
N LYS A 637 8.47 -17.09 7.48
CA LYS A 637 7.15 -17.09 8.12
C LYS A 637 6.16 -16.38 7.20
N ILE A 638 5.44 -17.16 6.40
CA ILE A 638 4.38 -16.67 5.51
C ILE A 638 3.12 -16.42 6.35
N ASP A 639 2.44 -15.32 6.08
CA ASP A 639 1.14 -15.00 6.68
C ASP A 639 0.03 -15.74 5.93
N VAL A 640 -0.91 -16.33 6.66
CA VAL A 640 -2.02 -17.13 6.08
C VAL A 640 -3.25 -16.25 5.99
N CYS A 641 -4.11 -16.48 5.00
CA CYS A 641 -5.26 -15.62 4.76
C CYS A 641 -6.19 -15.64 5.97
N ILE A 642 -6.44 -14.47 6.55
CA ILE A 642 -7.41 -14.29 7.64
C ILE A 642 -8.77 -14.89 7.24
N GLU A 643 -9.11 -14.88 5.95
CA GLU A 643 -10.30 -15.52 5.40
C GLU A 643 -10.25 -17.06 5.42
N ASP A 644 -9.13 -17.70 5.03
CA ASP A 644 -8.89 -19.15 5.18
C ASP A 644 -8.98 -19.56 6.66
N GLU A 645 -8.35 -18.80 7.56
CA GLU A 645 -8.38 -19.05 9.00
C GLU A 645 -9.79 -18.89 9.58
N THR A 646 -10.52 -17.85 9.16
CA THR A 646 -11.89 -17.55 9.60
C THR A 646 -12.88 -18.62 9.13
N VAL A 647 -12.82 -19.03 7.86
CA VAL A 647 -13.63 -20.15 7.35
C VAL A 647 -13.28 -21.44 8.06
N THR A 648 -11.99 -21.74 8.26
CA THR A 648 -11.55 -22.93 9.00
C THR A 648 -12.07 -22.91 10.44
N TYR A 649 -12.03 -21.76 11.11
CA TYR A 649 -12.46 -21.58 12.49
C TYR A 649 -13.98 -21.77 12.66
N PHE A 650 -14.79 -21.03 11.89
CA PHE A 650 -16.25 -21.12 12.00
C PHE A 650 -16.85 -22.43 11.47
N ASN A 651 -16.08 -23.26 10.77
CA ASN A 651 -16.49 -24.64 10.40
C ASN A 651 -16.10 -25.71 11.42
N ARG A 652 -15.45 -25.36 12.53
CA ARG A 652 -15.19 -26.32 13.61
C ARG A 652 -16.49 -26.66 14.34
N PRO A 653 -16.81 -27.95 14.58
CA PRO A 653 -17.99 -28.34 15.36
C PRO A 653 -18.06 -27.70 16.74
N ASP A 654 -16.91 -27.57 17.44
CA ASP A 654 -16.85 -26.98 18.78
C ASP A 654 -17.04 -25.45 18.79
N VAL A 655 -16.79 -24.77 17.67
CA VAL A 655 -17.11 -23.34 17.50
C VAL A 655 -18.59 -23.16 17.18
N GLN A 656 -19.16 -23.98 16.30
CA GLN A 656 -20.59 -23.93 15.96
C GLN A 656 -21.47 -24.30 17.16
N GLU A 657 -21.09 -25.32 17.95
CA GLU A 657 -21.76 -25.69 19.20
C GLU A 657 -21.72 -24.55 20.24
N ALA A 658 -20.56 -23.91 20.42
CA ALA A 658 -20.39 -22.78 21.34
C ALA A 658 -21.17 -21.52 20.93
N LEU A 659 -21.46 -21.35 19.63
CA LEU A 659 -22.30 -20.30 19.07
C LEU A 659 -23.80 -20.65 19.02
N HIS A 660 -24.18 -21.84 19.48
CA HIS A 660 -25.54 -22.40 19.33
C HIS A 660 -26.02 -22.43 17.86
N ALA A 661 -25.08 -22.49 16.92
CA ALA A 661 -25.32 -22.57 15.49
C ALA A 661 -25.69 -24.00 15.06
N ARG A 662 -26.49 -24.12 13.99
CA ARG A 662 -26.71 -25.41 13.34
C ARG A 662 -25.44 -25.83 12.58
N VAL A 663 -25.14 -27.13 12.58
CA VAL A 663 -24.00 -27.67 11.83
C VAL A 663 -24.14 -27.34 10.35
N THR A 664 -23.21 -26.53 9.83
CA THR A 664 -23.27 -25.94 8.49
C THR A 664 -21.88 -25.82 7.89
N ASN A 665 -21.79 -25.83 6.55
CA ASN A 665 -20.57 -25.40 5.84
C ASN A 665 -20.61 -23.87 5.71
N TRP A 666 -20.11 -23.18 6.73
CA TRP A 666 -20.12 -21.73 6.83
C TRP A 666 -19.11 -21.10 5.86
N THR A 667 -19.49 -19.99 5.23
CA THR A 667 -18.61 -19.21 4.33
C THR A 667 -18.78 -17.72 4.62
N ILE A 668 -17.72 -16.93 4.38
CA ILE A 668 -17.73 -15.48 4.63
C ILE A 668 -18.71 -14.78 3.67
N CYS A 669 -18.70 -15.16 2.40
CA CYS A 669 -19.59 -14.64 1.37
C CYS A 669 -20.24 -15.79 0.57
N SER A 670 -21.51 -15.62 0.21
CA SER A 670 -22.16 -16.40 -0.86
C SER A 670 -22.27 -15.56 -2.13
N ASN A 671 -21.13 -15.43 -2.82
CA ASN A 671 -20.88 -14.70 -4.07
C ASN A 671 -21.05 -13.15 -4.03
N GLY A 672 -19.93 -12.44 -3.78
CA GLY A 672 -19.51 -11.36 -4.67
C GLY A 672 -19.57 -9.90 -4.20
N ASP A 673 -18.54 -9.44 -3.50
CA ASP A 673 -18.10 -8.03 -3.45
C ASP A 673 -16.61 -7.89 -3.08
N GLN A 674 -15.75 -7.70 -4.08
CA GLN A 674 -14.32 -7.34 -3.90
C GLN A 674 -14.18 -5.82 -3.71
N ASP A 675 -12.98 -5.23 -3.53
CA ASP A 675 -12.86 -3.75 -3.50
C ASP A 675 -11.55 -3.09 -3.95
N SER A 676 -11.40 -3.03 -5.26
CA SER A 676 -11.21 -1.72 -5.87
C SER A 676 -12.49 -1.43 -6.65
N ILE A 677 -13.61 -1.43 -5.90
CA ILE A 677 -15.00 -1.54 -6.35
C ILE A 677 -15.78 -0.28 -6.03
N ILE A 678 -15.57 0.30 -4.83
CA ILE A 678 -16.08 1.61 -4.39
C ILE A 678 -14.90 2.55 -4.01
N PRO A 679 -14.14 3.07 -5.00
CA PRO A 679 -13.13 4.10 -4.76
C PRO A 679 -13.63 5.27 -3.89
N LEU A 680 -12.78 5.75 -2.97
CA LEU A 680 -13.11 6.88 -2.08
C LEU A 680 -13.55 8.14 -2.83
N THR A 681 -13.13 8.30 -4.08
CA THR A 681 -13.47 9.39 -5.00
C THR A 681 -14.94 9.39 -5.43
N SER A 682 -15.55 8.22 -5.67
CA SER A 682 -16.99 8.13 -5.99
C SER A 682 -17.83 8.48 -4.76
N THR A 683 -17.51 7.90 -3.61
CA THR A 683 -18.20 8.18 -2.33
C THR A 683 -18.14 9.67 -1.99
N ARG A 684 -16.97 10.31 -2.15
CA ARG A 684 -16.84 11.78 -1.96
C ARG A 684 -17.74 12.56 -2.92
N THR A 685 -17.77 12.17 -4.20
CA THR A 685 -18.56 12.83 -5.23
C THR A 685 -20.06 12.71 -4.96
N LEU A 686 -20.54 11.51 -4.59
CA LEU A 686 -21.94 11.25 -4.26
C LEU A 686 -22.39 11.97 -2.98
N VAL A 687 -21.56 11.98 -1.92
CA VAL A 687 -21.86 12.73 -0.68
C VAL A 687 -21.90 14.23 -0.93
N ASN A 688 -20.98 14.77 -1.75
CA ASN A 688 -21.00 16.18 -2.14
C ASN A 688 -22.26 16.53 -2.96
N GLY A 689 -22.67 15.65 -3.89
CA GLY A 689 -23.92 15.79 -4.65
C GLY A 689 -25.14 15.84 -3.75
N LEU A 690 -25.28 14.84 -2.87
CA LEU A 690 -26.37 14.74 -1.89
C LEU A 690 -26.45 15.97 -0.96
N ALA A 691 -25.30 16.50 -0.53
CA ALA A 691 -25.25 17.71 0.29
C ALA A 691 -25.80 18.94 -0.46
N ASN A 692 -25.48 19.08 -1.76
CA ASN A 692 -25.99 20.16 -2.60
C ASN A 692 -27.51 20.01 -2.88
N ASP A 693 -27.97 18.81 -3.21
CA ASP A 693 -29.39 18.52 -3.50
C ASP A 693 -30.29 18.76 -2.28
N LEU A 694 -29.77 18.54 -1.07
CA LEU A 694 -30.42 18.82 0.21
C LEU A 694 -30.19 20.26 0.72
N GLY A 695 -29.41 21.09 0.01
CA GLY A 695 -29.10 22.47 0.39
C GLY A 695 -28.26 22.63 1.66
N LEU A 696 -27.54 21.59 2.08
CA LEU A 696 -26.77 21.58 3.32
C LEU A 696 -25.56 22.54 3.22
N GLN A 697 -25.19 23.13 4.36
CA GLN A 697 -24.08 24.08 4.45
C GLN A 697 -22.82 23.39 4.95
N THR A 698 -21.67 23.69 4.38
CA THR A 698 -20.38 23.10 4.77
C THR A 698 -19.91 23.66 6.12
N ASN A 699 -20.35 23.05 7.22
CA ASN A 699 -19.97 23.41 8.59
C ASN A 699 -18.48 23.14 8.87
N VAL A 700 -17.93 22.07 8.30
CA VAL A 700 -16.51 21.74 8.33
C VAL A 700 -16.06 21.50 6.90
N ALA A 701 -15.26 22.42 6.36
CA ALA A 701 -14.60 22.25 5.07
C ALA A 701 -13.68 21.02 5.08
N TYR A 702 -13.39 20.48 3.89
CA TYR A 702 -12.49 19.34 3.72
C TYR A 702 -11.15 19.61 4.43
N ARG A 703 -10.73 18.71 5.32
CA ARG A 703 -9.53 18.85 6.13
C ARG A 703 -8.97 17.49 6.57
N VAL A 704 -7.73 17.47 7.02
CA VAL A 704 -7.18 16.34 7.80
C VAL A 704 -7.84 16.20 9.18
N TRP A 705 -7.87 14.97 9.67
CA TRP A 705 -8.07 14.61 11.07
C TRP A 705 -6.96 13.65 11.54
N PHE A 706 -6.77 13.59 12.86
CA PHE A 706 -5.55 13.07 13.46
C PHE A 706 -5.80 11.97 14.48
N GLU A 707 -4.82 11.07 14.57
CA GLU A 707 -4.67 10.11 15.65
C GLU A 707 -3.31 10.36 16.32
N GLU A 708 -3.33 10.73 17.60
CA GLU A 708 -2.18 11.09 18.44
C GLU A 708 -1.29 12.24 17.88
N LYS A 709 -0.54 11.99 16.81
CA LYS A 709 0.25 12.97 16.03
C LYS A 709 0.22 12.74 14.51
N GLN A 710 -0.28 11.60 14.04
CA GLN A 710 -0.26 11.23 12.62
C GLN A 710 -1.57 11.64 11.95
N VAL A 711 -1.52 11.95 10.64
CA VAL A 711 -2.75 12.07 9.84
C VAL A 711 -3.41 10.70 9.74
N ALA A 712 -4.59 10.60 10.34
CA ALA A 712 -5.42 9.39 10.32
C ALA A 712 -6.35 9.36 9.10
N GLY A 713 -6.62 10.52 8.48
CA GLY A 713 -7.35 10.64 7.21
C GLY A 713 -7.90 12.05 6.99
N TRP A 714 -8.92 12.17 6.15
CA TRP A 714 -9.59 13.44 5.84
C TRP A 714 -11.09 13.39 6.19
N THR A 715 -11.72 14.55 6.38
CA THR A 715 -13.14 14.67 6.73
C THR A 715 -13.77 15.99 6.26
N GLN A 716 -15.08 15.98 6.04
CA GLN A 716 -15.92 17.12 5.66
C GLN A 716 -17.32 16.94 6.26
N VAL A 717 -17.94 18.00 6.78
CA VAL A 717 -19.25 17.94 7.49
C VAL A 717 -20.22 19.00 6.97
N TYR A 718 -21.47 18.57 6.76
CA TYR A 718 -22.56 19.33 6.17
C TYR A 718 -23.75 19.44 7.13
N SER A 719 -24.08 20.66 7.56
CA SER A 719 -25.17 21.00 8.49
C SER A 719 -25.24 20.13 9.77
N ASP A 720 -24.12 19.56 10.20
CA ASP A 720 -23.99 18.54 11.26
C ASP A 720 -24.91 17.30 11.08
N ALA A 721 -25.41 17.09 9.87
CA ALA A 721 -26.39 16.05 9.51
C ALA A 721 -25.84 15.01 8.51
N LEU A 722 -24.78 15.36 7.77
CA LEU A 722 -24.11 14.48 6.81
C LEU A 722 -22.59 14.71 6.90
N SER A 723 -21.82 13.63 7.04
CA SER A 723 -20.37 13.67 7.19
C SER A 723 -19.69 12.70 6.22
N TYR A 724 -18.63 13.16 5.59
CA TYR A 724 -17.67 12.32 4.86
C TYR A 724 -16.39 12.17 5.70
N ALA A 725 -15.80 10.98 5.68
CA ALA A 725 -14.49 10.72 6.26
C ALA A 725 -13.76 9.63 5.46
N THR A 726 -12.43 9.72 5.44
CA THR A 726 -11.53 8.66 4.96
C THR A 726 -10.59 8.23 6.10
N ILE A 727 -10.03 7.03 5.98
CA ILE A 727 -8.96 6.52 6.83
C ILE A 727 -7.73 6.27 5.95
N ARG A 728 -6.57 6.82 6.32
CA ARG A 728 -5.32 6.69 5.56
C ARG A 728 -4.70 5.31 5.81
N GLY A 729 -4.31 4.64 4.72
CA GLY A 729 -3.75 3.28 4.76
C GLY A 729 -4.77 2.17 4.96
N ALA A 730 -6.06 2.42 4.67
CA ALA A 730 -7.12 1.42 4.76
C ALA A 730 -7.69 1.06 3.38
N GLY A 731 -7.58 -0.22 3.00
CA GLY A 731 -8.48 -0.85 2.01
C GLY A 731 -9.90 -1.11 2.57
N HIS A 732 -10.69 -1.89 1.83
CA HIS A 732 -12.15 -2.06 2.02
C HIS A 732 -12.63 -2.24 3.46
N LYS A 733 -12.04 -3.24 4.13
CA LYS A 733 -12.39 -3.69 5.47
C LYS A 733 -11.61 -2.84 6.46
N ALA A 734 -11.91 -1.55 6.50
CA ALA A 734 -11.12 -0.55 7.22
C ALA A 734 -10.84 -0.89 8.70
N PRO A 735 -11.77 -1.53 9.46
CA PRO A 735 -11.48 -1.99 10.82
C PRO A 735 -10.44 -3.12 10.93
N ILE A 736 -10.11 -3.81 9.84
CA ILE A 736 -9.07 -4.85 9.78
C ILE A 736 -7.72 -4.22 9.43
N SER A 737 -7.68 -3.35 8.43
CA SER A 737 -6.44 -2.71 7.94
C SER A 737 -5.95 -1.57 8.84
N GLN A 738 -6.86 -0.81 9.45
CA GLN A 738 -6.54 0.35 10.31
C GLN A 738 -7.45 0.35 11.57
N PRO A 739 -7.25 -0.59 12.51
CA PRO A 739 -8.18 -0.81 13.63
C PRO A 739 -8.31 0.37 14.60
N ASP A 740 -7.20 0.99 15.01
CA ASP A 740 -7.23 2.10 15.98
C ASP A 740 -7.88 3.35 15.37
N ARG A 741 -7.47 3.73 14.14
CA ARG A 741 -8.09 4.83 13.35
C ARG A 741 -9.59 4.60 13.15
N SER A 742 -9.99 3.37 12.82
CA SER A 742 -11.40 2.98 12.68
C SER A 742 -12.17 3.11 14.00
N LEU A 743 -11.58 2.70 15.12
CA LEU A 743 -12.17 2.84 16.45
C LEU A 743 -12.32 4.32 16.85
N LEU A 744 -11.36 5.18 16.51
CA LEU A 744 -11.43 6.63 16.74
C LEU A 744 -12.54 7.28 15.90
N LEU A 745 -12.65 6.93 14.61
CA LEU A 745 -13.74 7.38 13.72
C LEU A 745 -15.11 6.94 14.24
N PHE A 746 -15.24 5.65 14.61
CA PHE A 746 -16.46 5.08 15.15
C PHE A 746 -16.86 5.70 16.49
N THR A 747 -15.89 6.02 17.35
CA THR A 747 -16.13 6.71 18.63
C THR A 747 -16.60 8.15 18.42
N SER A 748 -16.02 8.87 17.46
CA SER A 748 -16.48 10.20 17.03
C SER A 748 -17.94 10.15 16.55
N PHE A 749 -18.27 9.19 15.68
CA PHE A 749 -19.63 8.96 15.19
C PHE A 749 -20.64 8.68 16.32
N LEU A 750 -20.38 7.70 17.19
CA LEU A 750 -21.30 7.31 18.27
C LEU A 750 -21.53 8.41 19.32
N THR A 751 -20.57 9.32 19.50
CA THR A 751 -20.65 10.39 20.50
C THR A 751 -21.09 11.74 19.94
N GLY A 752 -21.17 11.88 18.62
CA GLY A 752 -21.37 13.16 17.94
C GLY A 752 -20.22 14.16 18.13
N MET A 753 -19.09 13.74 18.71
CA MET A 753 -17.92 14.61 18.89
C MET A 753 -17.16 14.75 17.57
N PRO A 754 -16.70 15.94 17.19
CA PRO A 754 -15.97 16.15 15.95
C PRO A 754 -14.62 15.41 15.97
N LEU A 755 -14.24 14.83 14.83
CA LEU A 755 -12.93 14.20 14.65
C LEU A 755 -11.78 15.16 15.02
N PRO A 756 -10.67 14.68 15.61
CA PRO A 756 -9.59 15.54 16.08
C PRO A 756 -9.03 16.52 15.04
N LYS A 757 -8.44 17.59 15.54
CA LYS A 757 -7.64 18.58 14.79
C LYS A 757 -6.21 18.54 15.35
N ALA A 758 -5.26 19.12 14.61
CA ALA A 758 -3.93 19.44 15.12
C ALA A 758 -4.02 20.51 16.23
#